data_AF-A0A8H7WG97-F1
#
_entry.id   AF-A0A8H7WG97-F1
#
_cell.length_a   1.000
_cell.length_b   1.000
_cell.length_c   1.000
_cell.angle_alpha   90.00
_cell.angle_beta   90.00
_cell.angle_gamma   90.00
#
_symmetry.space_group_name_H-M   'P 1'
#
loop_
_entity.id
_entity.type
_entity.pdbx_description
1 polymer ?
#
loop_
_entity_poly.entity_id
_entity_poly.type
_entity_poly.pdbx_seq_one_letter_code
_entity_poly.pdbx_strand_id
1 'polypeptide(L)'
;MDTTCPLPFLPSVDFTKEVVKCEDCLTPTQLSYLGCVHLAASSQTIDGLLQYMQANPSLEAYVDVSEVESTDDILTILDAGACKIFVKSTQLKALEAHGDRVVPILNIGDGSQAYDNGVFLRAADLQTTEASLKKLATWNTTPIYVMTESIDDDVIINLAKEHSAVPIVPSTSLTVERASRDKVSISAVIAGTWISDREDKLVPTMVTDERGIALGLVYSSQESLAESLKTGTGVYQSRKRGLWYKGATSGAIQELVRISLDCDQDCLRFMVRQKGRGFCHLPQSTCFGDLRGIAKLEKTLVSRKTSAPEGSYTARLFSDEKLLRAKIMEEAEELCDAKTKSEVAFEAADLIYFALTKAVSAGVSVADIERNLDAKSVKVKRRQGDAKGQWAAKEGITNGRPAEVKEMVKEAASVPKSKDDPAGLKNGRISMRRYNAATASPEELRAALQRPSQRSTETIMGIVNPIIKGVQAGGDKALLEYTHKFEKATSLTSPVLKAPFPQSLMDLPPETIEAIDVSYENIRKFHAAQKEDKPLQVETMPGIVCSRFVRPIERVGLYVPGGTAVLPSTALMLGVPAMVAGCKTIVLASPPRADGSITPEIVYVAHKVGAESIVLAGGAQAVAAMAYGTESVSKVDKILGPGNQFVTAAKMYVSNDTNAGVSIDMPAGPSEVLVIADKHANPAFVASDLLSQAEHGVDSQVVLIAIDLSEKELAAIEDELHNQAMALPRVDLVRGAIEHSVTLVVKDIKEAMALSNDYAPEHLILQVKDAQGVVDQVQNAGSVFIGEWTPESVGDYSAGVNHSLPTYGYAKQYSGVNLGSFTKHITSSNLTAQGLRNVGSAVMQLAKVEELEAHRRAVEIRIKYMDENKI
;
A
#
# COMPACT_ATOMS: atom_id res chain seq x y z
N MET A 1 5.95 -13.42 -6.91
CA MET A 1 4.65 -13.83 -7.49
C MET A 1 4.80 -15.30 -7.79
N ASP A 2 4.37 -16.17 -6.89
CA ASP A 2 4.20 -17.57 -7.22
C ASP A 2 2.91 -17.67 -8.00
N THR A 3 2.97 -18.11 -9.25
CA THR A 3 1.79 -18.50 -10.00
C THR A 3 1.20 -19.71 -9.27
N THR A 4 0.01 -19.58 -8.69
CA THR A 4 -0.75 -20.69 -8.07
C THR A 4 -1.37 -21.61 -9.12
N CYS A 5 -1.00 -21.46 -10.39
CA CYS A 5 -1.44 -22.32 -11.47
C CYS A 5 -0.74 -23.67 -11.34
N PRO A 6 -1.47 -24.80 -11.42
CA PRO A 6 -0.84 -26.10 -11.51
C PRO A 6 0.01 -26.18 -12.79
N LEU A 7 0.81 -27.23 -12.89
CA LEU A 7 1.34 -27.67 -14.18
C LEU A 7 0.19 -27.83 -15.20
N PRO A 8 0.49 -27.92 -16.50
CA PRO A 8 -0.51 -28.11 -17.57
C PRO A 8 -1.36 -29.39 -17.45
N PHE A 9 -1.23 -30.13 -16.35
CA PHE A 9 -2.07 -31.23 -15.90
C PHE A 9 -2.02 -31.32 -14.37
N LEU A 10 -2.95 -32.05 -13.77
CA LEU A 10 -3.05 -32.26 -12.33
C LEU A 10 -3.12 -33.77 -12.01
N PRO A 11 -2.15 -34.34 -11.29
CA PRO A 11 -2.20 -35.73 -10.85
C PRO A 11 -3.36 -35.98 -9.89
N SER A 12 -4.22 -36.97 -10.18
CA SER A 12 -5.28 -37.43 -9.27
C SER A 12 -4.79 -38.60 -8.43
N VAL A 13 -4.85 -38.44 -7.12
CA VAL A 13 -4.36 -39.42 -6.15
C VAL A 13 -5.51 -39.98 -5.33
N ASP A 14 -5.60 -41.30 -5.28
CA ASP A 14 -6.51 -42.00 -4.38
C ASP A 14 -5.80 -42.23 -3.04
N PHE A 15 -6.05 -41.36 -2.07
CA PHE A 15 -5.44 -41.45 -0.73
C PHE A 15 -6.06 -42.54 0.15
N THR A 16 -7.17 -43.16 -0.29
CA THR A 16 -7.87 -44.19 0.49
C THR A 16 -7.30 -45.60 0.28
N LYS A 17 -6.57 -45.80 -0.82
CA LYS A 17 -5.91 -47.06 -1.13
C LYS A 17 -4.48 -47.06 -0.58
N GLU A 18 -4.05 -48.21 -0.05
CA GLU A 18 -2.62 -48.42 0.20
C GLU A 18 -1.86 -48.25 -1.13
N VAL A 19 -0.69 -47.61 -1.06
CA VAL A 19 0.17 -47.36 -2.23
C VAL A 19 0.48 -48.70 -2.91
N VAL A 20 -0.28 -49.04 -3.94
CA VAL A 20 -0.03 -50.23 -4.74
C VAL A 20 1.35 -50.02 -5.38
N LYS A 21 2.26 -50.99 -5.17
CA LYS A 21 3.54 -51.04 -5.90
C LYS A 21 3.25 -51.32 -7.37
N CYS A 22 2.87 -50.28 -8.10
CA CYS A 22 2.80 -50.28 -9.55
C CYS A 22 4.22 -50.07 -10.07
N GLU A 23 4.74 -51.02 -10.84
CA GLU A 23 6.00 -50.83 -11.57
C GLU A 23 5.85 -49.66 -12.56
N ASP A 24 6.85 -48.79 -12.62
CA ASP A 24 6.91 -47.60 -13.48
C ASP A 24 5.86 -46.51 -13.24
N CYS A 25 5.18 -46.50 -12.08
CA CYS A 25 4.30 -45.40 -11.64
C CYS A 25 5.09 -44.33 -10.86
N LEU A 26 4.51 -43.14 -10.66
CA LEU A 26 5.11 -42.12 -9.81
C LEU A 26 5.23 -42.60 -8.36
N THR A 27 6.43 -42.48 -7.81
CA THR A 27 6.65 -42.60 -6.37
C THR A 27 6.05 -41.39 -5.63
N PRO A 28 5.74 -41.51 -4.32
CA PRO A 28 5.30 -40.37 -3.51
C PRO A 28 6.26 -39.18 -3.58
N THR A 29 7.57 -39.45 -3.63
CA THR A 29 8.60 -38.40 -3.77
C THR A 29 8.52 -37.73 -5.14
N GLN A 30 8.35 -38.48 -6.24
CA GLN A 30 8.21 -37.88 -7.57
C GLN A 30 6.94 -37.06 -7.72
N LEU A 31 5.85 -37.52 -7.11
CA LEU A 31 4.60 -36.77 -7.03
C LEU A 31 4.80 -35.43 -6.30
N SER A 32 5.60 -35.42 -5.23
CA SER A 32 5.92 -34.18 -4.49
C SER A 32 6.60 -33.11 -5.35
N TYR A 33 7.38 -33.52 -6.36
CA TYR A 33 8.03 -32.58 -7.27
C TYR A 33 7.04 -31.82 -8.17
N LEU A 34 5.86 -32.37 -8.43
CA LEU A 34 4.83 -31.73 -9.24
C LEU A 34 4.05 -30.66 -8.45
N GLY A 35 4.10 -30.72 -7.12
CA GLY A 35 3.62 -29.70 -6.22
C GLY A 35 2.10 -29.58 -6.04
N CYS A 36 1.30 -29.99 -7.02
CA CYS A 36 -0.17 -29.95 -6.94
C CYS A 36 -0.78 -31.34 -7.14
N VAL A 37 -1.85 -31.67 -6.41
CA VAL A 37 -2.60 -32.92 -6.57
C VAL A 37 -4.11 -32.71 -6.51
N HIS A 38 -4.85 -33.49 -7.28
CA HIS A 38 -6.28 -33.67 -7.14
C HIS A 38 -6.59 -34.81 -6.16
N LEU A 39 -7.51 -34.57 -5.23
CA LEU A 39 -7.99 -35.54 -4.25
C LEU A 39 -9.53 -35.55 -4.27
N ALA A 40 -10.16 -36.71 -4.09
CA ALA A 40 -11.62 -36.80 -3.97
C ALA A 40 -12.00 -37.26 -2.58
N ALA A 41 -12.87 -36.50 -1.90
CA ALA A 41 -13.30 -36.78 -0.54
C ALA A 41 -14.81 -36.93 -0.44
N SER A 42 -15.23 -37.85 0.42
CA SER A 42 -16.62 -38.06 0.83
C SER A 42 -16.74 -37.79 2.32
N SER A 43 -17.97 -37.70 2.81
CA SER A 43 -18.24 -37.51 4.24
C SER A 43 -17.62 -38.59 5.15
N GLN A 44 -17.25 -39.76 4.61
CA GLN A 44 -16.60 -40.85 5.35
C GLN A 44 -15.06 -40.81 5.30
N THR A 45 -14.47 -40.02 4.40
CA THR A 45 -13.01 -40.03 4.16
C THR A 45 -12.31 -38.74 4.57
N ILE A 46 -13.03 -37.79 5.19
CA ILE A 46 -12.49 -36.49 5.64
C ILE A 46 -11.28 -36.67 6.57
N ASP A 47 -11.36 -37.51 7.59
CA ASP A 47 -10.25 -37.71 8.52
C ASP A 47 -8.99 -38.25 7.81
N GLY A 48 -9.18 -39.17 6.86
CA GLY A 48 -8.11 -39.70 6.02
C GLY A 48 -7.51 -38.65 5.10
N LEU A 49 -8.35 -37.78 4.51
CA LEU A 49 -7.91 -36.65 3.70
C LEU A 49 -7.06 -35.69 4.53
N LEU A 50 -7.56 -35.29 5.71
CA LEU A 50 -6.85 -34.36 6.59
C LEU A 50 -5.50 -34.94 7.04
N GLN A 51 -5.46 -36.23 7.36
CA GLN A 51 -4.21 -36.93 7.67
C GLN A 51 -3.25 -36.96 6.46
N TYR A 52 -3.77 -37.20 5.26
CA TYR A 52 -2.97 -37.18 4.03
C TYR A 52 -2.38 -35.80 3.76
N MET A 53 -3.19 -34.74 3.82
CA MET A 53 -2.74 -33.36 3.64
C MET A 53 -1.71 -32.96 4.70
N GLN A 54 -1.92 -33.36 5.95
CA GLN A 54 -0.97 -33.11 7.03
C GLN A 54 0.37 -33.86 6.85
N ALA A 55 0.32 -35.09 6.33
CA ALA A 55 1.51 -35.88 6.04
C ALA A 55 2.28 -35.36 4.81
N ASN A 56 1.62 -34.64 3.91
CA ASN A 56 2.18 -34.14 2.65
C ASN A 56 2.05 -32.61 2.51
N PRO A 57 2.63 -31.82 3.43
CA PRO A 57 2.44 -30.38 3.49
C PRO A 57 3.08 -29.60 2.32
N SER A 58 3.90 -30.26 1.50
CA SER A 58 4.49 -29.68 0.28
C SER A 58 3.57 -29.78 -0.95
N LEU A 59 2.45 -30.50 -0.84
CA LEU A 59 1.48 -30.66 -1.92
C LEU A 59 0.30 -29.71 -1.72
N GLU A 60 0.01 -28.93 -2.75
CA GLU A 60 -1.21 -28.15 -2.84
C GLU A 60 -2.37 -29.05 -3.24
N ALA A 61 -3.35 -29.20 -2.34
CA ALA A 61 -4.49 -30.06 -2.54
C ALA A 61 -5.64 -29.33 -3.26
N TYR A 62 -6.07 -29.88 -4.38
CA TYR A 62 -7.28 -29.51 -5.12
C TYR A 62 -8.31 -30.59 -4.85
N VAL A 63 -9.33 -30.29 -4.04
CA VAL A 63 -10.17 -31.32 -3.43
C VAL A 63 -11.57 -31.31 -4.00
N ASP A 64 -11.98 -32.41 -4.63
CA ASP A 64 -13.37 -32.67 -4.97
C ASP A 64 -14.15 -33.02 -3.70
N VAL A 65 -15.09 -32.14 -3.32
CA VAL A 65 -15.93 -32.28 -2.13
C VAL A 65 -17.41 -32.45 -2.51
N SER A 66 -17.69 -32.87 -3.75
CA SER A 66 -19.07 -33.10 -4.22
C SER A 66 -19.85 -34.12 -3.38
N GLU A 67 -19.14 -35.05 -2.74
CA GLU A 67 -19.66 -36.11 -1.86
C GLU A 67 -19.55 -35.78 -0.36
N VAL A 68 -19.12 -34.56 -0.01
CA VAL A 68 -19.14 -34.04 1.37
C VAL A 68 -20.44 -33.25 1.59
N GLU A 69 -21.29 -33.71 2.50
CA GLU A 69 -22.61 -33.09 2.69
C GLU A 69 -22.57 -31.84 3.58
N SER A 70 -21.74 -31.89 4.64
CA SER A 70 -21.63 -30.83 5.63
C SER A 70 -20.79 -29.66 5.13
N THR A 71 -21.36 -28.44 5.16
CA THR A 71 -20.61 -27.22 4.87
C THR A 71 -19.48 -27.00 5.87
N ASP A 72 -19.68 -27.34 7.15
CA ASP A 72 -18.65 -27.19 8.18
C ASP A 72 -17.44 -28.09 7.93
N ASP A 73 -17.65 -29.27 7.37
CA ASP A 73 -16.58 -30.20 7.01
C ASP A 73 -15.81 -29.67 5.79
N ILE A 74 -16.50 -29.11 4.80
CA ILE A 74 -15.87 -28.43 3.66
C ILE A 74 -15.02 -27.24 4.14
N LEU A 75 -15.52 -26.44 5.08
CA LEU A 75 -14.74 -25.35 5.70
C LEU A 75 -13.52 -25.88 6.46
N THR A 76 -13.63 -27.05 7.09
CA THR A 76 -12.51 -27.71 7.77
C THR A 76 -11.43 -28.14 6.78
N ILE A 77 -11.81 -28.61 5.59
CA ILE A 77 -10.88 -28.92 4.49
C ILE A 77 -10.18 -27.65 3.99
N LEU A 78 -10.90 -26.53 3.85
CA LEU A 78 -10.30 -25.23 3.50
C LEU A 78 -9.34 -24.72 4.60
N ASP A 79 -9.70 -24.85 5.88
CA ASP A 79 -8.86 -24.48 7.02
C ASP A 79 -7.60 -25.35 7.15
N ALA A 80 -7.68 -26.59 6.67
CA ALA A 80 -6.54 -27.51 6.59
C ALA A 80 -5.58 -27.18 5.43
N GLY A 81 -5.91 -26.20 4.60
CA GLY A 81 -5.01 -25.68 3.56
C GLY A 81 -5.32 -26.17 2.14
N ALA A 82 -6.52 -26.67 1.85
CA ALA A 82 -6.91 -27.00 0.47
C ALA A 82 -6.81 -25.76 -0.42
N CYS A 83 -6.07 -25.84 -1.53
CA CYS A 83 -5.82 -24.73 -2.45
C CYS A 83 -7.12 -24.34 -3.16
N LYS A 84 -7.81 -25.32 -3.76
CA LYS A 84 -9.16 -25.18 -4.31
C LYS A 84 -10.04 -26.34 -3.89
N ILE A 85 -11.34 -26.10 -3.81
CA ILE A 85 -12.36 -27.14 -3.64
C ILE A 85 -13.30 -27.16 -4.84
N PHE A 86 -13.60 -28.36 -5.33
CA PHE A 86 -14.59 -28.57 -6.38
C PHE A 86 -15.94 -28.93 -5.76
N VAL A 87 -16.96 -28.14 -6.07
CA VAL A 87 -18.26 -28.21 -5.40
C VAL A 87 -19.39 -28.41 -6.40
N LYS A 88 -20.44 -29.14 -6.01
CA LYS A 88 -21.65 -29.22 -6.84
C LYS A 88 -22.44 -27.91 -6.78
N SER A 89 -23.29 -27.67 -7.78
CA SER A 89 -24.08 -26.44 -7.90
C SER A 89 -24.91 -26.10 -6.64
N THR A 90 -25.40 -27.11 -5.91
CA THR A 90 -26.17 -26.90 -4.67
C THR A 90 -25.32 -26.40 -3.49
N GLN A 91 -24.00 -26.64 -3.50
CA GLN A 91 -23.07 -26.18 -2.45
C GLN A 91 -22.54 -24.77 -2.74
N LEU A 92 -22.52 -24.34 -4.01
CA LEU A 92 -21.84 -23.12 -4.46
C LEU A 92 -22.28 -21.87 -3.70
N LYS A 93 -23.60 -21.67 -3.52
CA LYS A 93 -24.14 -20.49 -2.84
C LYS A 93 -23.72 -20.37 -1.38
N ALA A 94 -23.53 -21.49 -0.68
CA ALA A 94 -23.10 -21.48 0.72
C ALA A 94 -21.61 -21.14 0.88
N LEU A 95 -20.82 -21.29 -0.19
CA LEU A 95 -19.37 -21.17 -0.17
C LEU A 95 -18.86 -19.98 -1.00
N GLU A 96 -19.75 -19.19 -1.59
CA GLU A 96 -19.44 -18.04 -2.46
C GLU A 96 -18.49 -17.02 -1.81
N ALA A 97 -18.59 -16.85 -0.49
CA ALA A 97 -17.72 -15.96 0.29
C ALA A 97 -16.23 -16.36 0.27
N HIS A 98 -15.88 -17.55 -0.23
CA HIS A 98 -14.50 -18.05 -0.35
C HIS A 98 -13.90 -17.88 -1.76
N GLY A 99 -14.62 -17.20 -2.67
CA GLY A 99 -14.06 -16.63 -3.89
C GLY A 99 -13.34 -17.62 -4.81
N ASP A 100 -12.09 -17.32 -5.12
CA ASP A 100 -11.22 -18.04 -6.07
C ASP A 100 -10.84 -19.46 -5.63
N ARG A 101 -11.10 -19.84 -4.38
CA ARG A 101 -10.87 -21.19 -3.84
C ARG A 101 -12.02 -22.15 -4.11
N VAL A 102 -13.16 -21.67 -4.61
CA VAL A 102 -14.36 -22.48 -4.85
C VAL A 102 -14.61 -22.60 -6.34
N VAL A 103 -14.56 -23.81 -6.86
CA VAL A 103 -14.72 -24.11 -8.28
C VAL A 103 -15.96 -24.98 -8.48
N PRO A 104 -16.96 -24.55 -9.27
CA PRO A 104 -18.14 -25.35 -9.51
C PRO A 104 -17.85 -26.54 -10.45
N ILE A 105 -18.46 -27.68 -10.14
CA ILE A 105 -18.51 -28.86 -10.99
C ILE A 105 -19.70 -28.71 -11.94
N LEU A 106 -19.44 -28.85 -13.24
CA LEU A 106 -20.47 -28.86 -14.27
C LEU A 106 -20.58 -30.24 -14.90
N ASN A 107 -21.82 -30.67 -15.15
CA ASN A 107 -22.07 -31.81 -16.01
C ASN A 107 -21.89 -31.38 -17.47
N ILE A 108 -21.46 -32.32 -18.32
CA ILE A 108 -21.26 -32.09 -19.75
C ILE A 108 -22.59 -31.63 -20.38
N GLY A 109 -22.61 -30.45 -20.99
CA GLY A 109 -23.81 -29.82 -21.56
C GLY A 109 -24.41 -28.67 -20.73
N ASP A 110 -24.16 -28.61 -19.42
CA ASP A 110 -24.65 -27.57 -18.50
C ASP A 110 -23.75 -26.33 -18.50
N GLY A 111 -23.51 -25.75 -19.68
CA GLY A 111 -22.92 -24.41 -19.80
C GLY A 111 -24.03 -23.38 -19.90
N SER A 112 -24.56 -22.87 -18.78
CA SER A 112 -25.62 -21.85 -18.76
C SER A 112 -25.15 -20.45 -18.36
N GLN A 113 -23.95 -20.30 -17.78
CA GLN A 113 -23.38 -19.02 -17.34
C GLN A 113 -21.84 -19.05 -17.27
N ALA A 114 -21.21 -17.87 -17.30
CA ALA A 114 -19.77 -17.69 -17.08
C ALA A 114 -19.43 -17.88 -15.58
N TYR A 115 -18.24 -18.39 -15.30
CA TYR A 115 -17.72 -18.55 -13.93
C TYR A 115 -16.32 -17.98 -13.84
N ASP A 116 -16.17 -16.88 -13.09
CA ASP A 116 -14.93 -16.10 -13.04
C ASP A 116 -13.76 -16.83 -12.37
N ASN A 117 -14.03 -17.88 -11.58
CA ASN A 117 -13.03 -18.60 -10.78
C ASN A 117 -12.65 -19.98 -11.35
N GLY A 118 -13.05 -20.26 -12.60
CA GLY A 118 -12.83 -21.53 -13.27
C GLY A 118 -13.98 -22.53 -13.09
N VAL A 119 -13.88 -23.68 -13.75
CA VAL A 119 -14.89 -24.76 -13.71
C VAL A 119 -14.23 -26.13 -13.72
N PHE A 120 -14.87 -27.14 -13.13
CA PHE A 120 -14.45 -28.54 -13.25
C PHE A 120 -15.47 -29.34 -14.06
N LEU A 121 -15.02 -29.89 -15.19
CA LEU A 121 -15.76 -30.82 -16.03
C LEU A 121 -15.41 -32.26 -15.66
N ARG A 122 -16.41 -32.99 -15.14
CA ARG A 122 -16.30 -34.43 -14.95
C ARG A 122 -16.63 -35.11 -16.29
N ALA A 123 -15.62 -35.39 -17.10
CA ALA A 123 -15.82 -35.94 -18.44
C ALA A 123 -16.14 -37.44 -18.43
N ALA A 124 -16.98 -37.90 -19.37
CA ALA A 124 -17.29 -39.30 -19.63
C ALA A 124 -16.67 -39.81 -20.95
N ASP A 125 -16.45 -38.91 -21.92
CA ASP A 125 -15.77 -39.19 -23.20
C ASP A 125 -15.16 -37.91 -23.83
N LEU A 126 -14.22 -38.06 -24.76
CA LEU A 126 -13.45 -36.96 -25.39
C LEU A 126 -14.28 -36.07 -26.33
N GLN A 127 -15.22 -36.63 -27.09
CA GLN A 127 -15.97 -35.87 -28.11
C GLN A 127 -16.92 -34.86 -27.48
N THR A 128 -17.61 -35.28 -26.42
CA THR A 128 -18.54 -34.41 -25.69
C THR A 128 -17.82 -33.34 -24.86
N THR A 129 -16.59 -33.64 -24.44
CA THR A 129 -15.71 -32.71 -23.73
C THR A 129 -15.24 -31.56 -24.62
N GLU A 130 -14.78 -31.83 -25.85
CA GLU A 130 -14.34 -30.79 -26.78
C GLU A 130 -15.44 -29.76 -27.10
N ALA A 131 -16.68 -30.21 -27.27
CA ALA A 131 -17.82 -29.32 -27.53
C ALA A 131 -18.07 -28.37 -26.35
N SER A 132 -17.94 -28.88 -25.12
CA SER A 132 -18.10 -28.08 -23.90
C SER A 132 -16.94 -27.10 -23.70
N LEU A 133 -15.71 -27.51 -23.99
CA LEU A 133 -14.52 -26.67 -23.93
C LEU A 133 -14.61 -25.48 -24.90
N LYS A 134 -15.02 -25.72 -26.15
CA LYS A 134 -15.25 -24.65 -27.14
C LYS A 134 -16.27 -23.64 -26.67
N LYS A 135 -17.34 -24.09 -26.00
CA LYS A 135 -18.37 -23.19 -25.45
C LYS A 135 -17.82 -22.35 -24.30
N LEU A 136 -17.12 -22.96 -23.34
CA LEU A 136 -16.53 -22.25 -22.21
C LEU A 136 -15.47 -21.23 -22.64
N ALA A 137 -14.70 -21.54 -23.69
CA ALA A 137 -13.74 -20.61 -24.28
C ALA A 137 -14.41 -19.31 -24.77
N THR A 138 -15.66 -19.36 -25.27
CA THR A 138 -16.40 -18.14 -25.67
C THR A 138 -16.73 -17.20 -24.51
N TRP A 139 -16.66 -17.69 -23.28
CA TRP A 139 -16.93 -16.92 -22.06
C TRP A 139 -15.68 -16.51 -21.30
N ASN A 140 -14.49 -16.80 -21.85
CA ASN A 140 -13.22 -16.51 -21.21
C ASN A 140 -13.06 -17.16 -19.81
N THR A 141 -13.76 -18.27 -19.57
CA THR A 141 -13.69 -19.03 -18.32
C THR A 141 -12.35 -19.74 -18.23
N THR A 142 -11.54 -19.43 -17.21
CA THR A 142 -10.24 -20.06 -16.95
C THR A 142 -9.94 -20.05 -15.44
N PRO A 143 -9.31 -21.09 -14.86
CA PRO A 143 -8.91 -22.36 -15.48
C PRO A 143 -10.09 -23.34 -15.66
N ILE A 144 -10.02 -24.21 -16.67
CA ILE A 144 -10.99 -25.29 -16.89
C ILE A 144 -10.34 -26.63 -16.53
N TYR A 145 -10.79 -27.28 -15.47
CA TYR A 145 -10.31 -28.61 -15.07
C TYR A 145 -11.11 -29.69 -15.79
N VAL A 146 -10.45 -30.75 -16.25
CA VAL A 146 -11.10 -31.85 -16.99
C VAL A 146 -10.57 -33.19 -16.51
N MET A 147 -11.42 -34.04 -15.91
CA MET A 147 -11.03 -35.41 -15.57
C MET A 147 -10.87 -36.25 -16.85
N THR A 148 -9.78 -36.99 -17.01
CA THR A 148 -9.57 -37.86 -18.18
C THR A 148 -8.88 -39.15 -17.80
N GLU A 149 -9.30 -40.25 -18.45
CA GLU A 149 -8.66 -41.57 -18.34
C GLU A 149 -7.70 -41.85 -19.51
N SER A 150 -7.50 -40.89 -20.41
CA SER A 150 -6.58 -41.05 -21.54
C SER A 150 -5.15 -41.28 -21.06
N ILE A 151 -4.50 -42.28 -21.66
CA ILE A 151 -3.07 -42.57 -21.46
C ILE A 151 -2.19 -42.06 -22.62
N ASP A 152 -2.79 -41.33 -23.56
CA ASP A 152 -2.12 -40.77 -24.74
C ASP A 152 -1.59 -39.35 -24.44
N ASP A 153 -0.26 -39.17 -24.52
CA ASP A 153 0.43 -37.91 -24.34
C ASP A 153 -0.15 -36.79 -25.22
N ASP A 154 -0.45 -37.08 -26.49
CA ASP A 154 -0.93 -36.08 -27.46
C ASP A 154 -2.33 -35.60 -27.09
N VAL A 155 -3.18 -36.46 -26.54
CA VAL A 155 -4.50 -36.10 -26.05
C VAL A 155 -4.39 -35.14 -24.86
N ILE A 156 -3.50 -35.43 -23.91
CA ILE A 156 -3.29 -34.56 -22.73
C ILE A 156 -2.70 -33.21 -23.17
N ILE A 157 -1.72 -33.21 -24.06
CA ILE A 157 -1.11 -31.99 -24.62
C ILE A 157 -2.15 -31.16 -25.37
N ASN A 158 -2.99 -31.78 -26.19
CA ASN A 158 -4.03 -31.08 -26.95
C ASN A 158 -5.06 -30.41 -26.02
N LEU A 159 -5.52 -31.11 -24.98
CA LEU A 159 -6.41 -30.52 -23.97
C LEU A 159 -5.77 -29.32 -23.26
N ALA A 160 -4.49 -29.43 -22.89
CA ALA A 160 -3.78 -28.36 -22.19
C ALA A 160 -3.48 -27.15 -23.08
N LYS A 161 -3.06 -27.39 -24.33
CA LYS A 161 -2.56 -26.37 -25.24
C LYS A 161 -3.64 -25.72 -26.10
N GLU A 162 -4.44 -26.52 -26.80
CA GLU A 162 -5.45 -26.02 -27.74
C GLU A 162 -6.74 -25.58 -27.04
N HIS A 163 -7.00 -26.11 -25.84
CA HIS A 163 -8.20 -25.79 -25.06
C HIS A 163 -7.95 -25.06 -23.75
N SER A 164 -6.68 -24.76 -23.42
CA SER A 164 -6.28 -24.10 -22.16
C SER A 164 -6.90 -24.77 -20.92
N ALA A 165 -7.13 -26.08 -20.99
CA ALA A 165 -7.68 -26.86 -19.90
C ALA A 165 -6.54 -27.40 -19.00
N VAL A 166 -6.89 -27.84 -17.80
CA VAL A 166 -6.01 -28.57 -16.89
C VAL A 166 -6.54 -30.00 -16.77
N PRO A 167 -6.00 -30.96 -17.55
CA PRO A 167 -6.38 -32.36 -17.46
C PRO A 167 -6.02 -32.91 -16.09
N ILE A 168 -7.00 -33.51 -15.42
CA ILE A 168 -6.80 -34.28 -14.19
C ILE A 168 -6.59 -35.74 -14.60
N VAL A 169 -5.39 -36.25 -14.33
CA VAL A 169 -4.94 -37.57 -14.82
C VAL A 169 -4.63 -38.46 -13.62
N PRO A 170 -5.12 -39.71 -13.55
CA PRO A 170 -4.77 -40.64 -12.48
C PRO A 170 -3.26 -40.78 -12.30
N SER A 171 -2.75 -40.66 -11.08
CA SER A 171 -1.30 -40.75 -10.80
C SER A 171 -0.71 -42.11 -11.17
N THR A 172 -1.53 -43.16 -11.21
CA THR A 172 -1.18 -44.51 -11.68
C THR A 172 -0.96 -44.60 -13.19
N SER A 173 -1.44 -43.63 -13.95
CA SER A 173 -1.28 -43.54 -15.40
C SER A 173 -0.11 -42.64 -15.80
N LEU A 174 0.61 -42.05 -14.84
CA LEU A 174 1.73 -41.13 -15.06
C LEU A 174 3.09 -41.84 -14.86
N THR A 175 4.08 -41.44 -15.65
CA THR A 175 5.48 -41.89 -15.50
C THR A 175 6.49 -40.75 -15.66
N VAL A 176 7.66 -40.92 -15.05
CA VAL A 176 8.83 -40.05 -15.26
C VAL A 176 9.69 -40.49 -16.44
N GLU A 177 9.44 -41.67 -17.01
CA GLU A 177 10.17 -42.13 -18.18
C GLU A 177 9.85 -41.26 -19.39
N ARG A 178 10.85 -41.03 -20.25
CA ARG A 178 10.76 -40.07 -21.36
C ARG A 178 9.64 -40.41 -22.33
N ALA A 179 9.39 -41.70 -22.54
CA ALA A 179 8.31 -42.22 -23.35
C ALA A 179 7.83 -43.56 -22.78
N SER A 180 6.52 -43.80 -22.83
CA SER A 180 5.89 -45.06 -22.46
C SER A 180 4.79 -45.38 -23.46
N ARG A 181 4.52 -46.68 -23.67
CA ARG A 181 3.40 -47.12 -24.53
C ARG A 181 2.07 -47.21 -23.77
N ASP A 182 2.15 -47.34 -22.45
CA ASP A 182 1.01 -47.71 -21.61
C ASP A 182 0.72 -46.63 -20.53
N LYS A 183 1.48 -45.53 -20.51
CA LYS A 183 1.38 -44.45 -19.52
C LYS A 183 1.76 -43.10 -20.13
N VAL A 184 1.26 -42.04 -19.52
CA VAL A 184 1.54 -40.65 -19.90
C VAL A 184 2.91 -40.22 -19.37
N SER A 185 3.79 -39.74 -20.26
CA SER A 185 5.09 -39.16 -19.91
C SER A 185 4.92 -37.72 -19.44
N ILE A 186 5.18 -37.48 -18.15
CA ILE A 186 5.08 -36.13 -17.58
C ILE A 186 6.02 -35.15 -18.31
N SER A 187 7.22 -35.60 -18.62
CA SER A 187 8.21 -34.78 -19.32
C SER A 187 7.74 -34.41 -20.72
N ALA A 188 7.07 -35.33 -21.43
CA ALA A 188 6.50 -35.08 -22.76
C ALA A 188 5.34 -34.08 -22.69
N VAL A 189 4.42 -34.24 -21.73
CA VAL A 189 3.29 -33.32 -21.56
C VAL A 189 3.77 -31.90 -21.25
N ILE A 190 4.69 -31.73 -20.28
CA ILE A 190 5.23 -30.42 -19.92
C ILE A 190 6.00 -29.79 -21.11
N ALA A 191 6.83 -30.57 -21.80
CA ALA A 191 7.59 -30.07 -22.96
C ALA A 191 6.73 -29.87 -24.22
N GLY A 192 5.58 -30.52 -24.35
CA GLY A 192 4.65 -30.31 -25.46
C GLY A 192 3.84 -29.02 -25.33
N THR A 193 3.68 -28.55 -24.10
CA THR A 193 2.83 -27.40 -23.74
C THR A 193 3.62 -26.10 -23.59
N TRP A 194 4.88 -26.16 -23.13
CA TRP A 194 5.72 -24.98 -22.98
C TRP A 194 5.95 -24.19 -24.29
N ILE A 195 6.26 -22.92 -24.16
CA ILE A 195 6.55 -22.01 -25.27
C ILE A 195 8.03 -21.66 -25.24
N SER A 196 8.69 -21.70 -26.40
CA SER A 196 10.10 -21.31 -26.53
C SER A 196 10.28 -20.51 -27.82
N ASP A 197 10.85 -19.31 -27.66
CA ASP A 197 11.26 -18.42 -28.74
C ASP A 197 12.59 -18.84 -29.39
N ARG A 198 13.24 -19.88 -28.86
CA ARG A 198 14.54 -20.36 -29.32
C ARG A 198 14.42 -21.38 -30.45
N GLU A 199 15.38 -21.34 -31.37
CA GLU A 199 15.51 -22.33 -32.44
C GLU A 199 15.75 -23.75 -31.91
N ASP A 200 16.48 -23.87 -30.79
CA ASP A 200 16.80 -25.16 -30.15
C ASP A 200 15.68 -25.71 -29.24
N LYS A 201 14.55 -25.00 -29.15
CA LYS A 201 13.37 -25.37 -28.34
C LYS A 201 13.66 -25.55 -26.84
N LEU A 202 14.79 -25.05 -26.35
CA LEU A 202 15.07 -25.04 -24.92
C LEU A 202 14.24 -23.95 -24.23
N VAL A 203 13.80 -24.22 -23.01
CA VAL A 203 13.12 -23.22 -22.18
C VAL A 203 14.11 -22.64 -21.17
N PRO A 204 14.07 -21.32 -20.86
CA PRO A 204 14.73 -20.81 -19.67
C PRO A 204 14.17 -21.49 -18.41
N THR A 205 15.06 -21.85 -17.50
CA THR A 205 14.71 -22.45 -16.22
C THR A 205 15.28 -21.57 -15.11
N MET A 206 14.39 -20.91 -14.37
CA MET A 206 14.74 -20.20 -13.15
C MET A 206 14.94 -21.20 -12.02
N VAL A 207 16.13 -21.25 -11.45
CA VAL A 207 16.41 -22.10 -10.28
C VAL A 207 16.27 -21.26 -9.02
N THR A 208 15.42 -21.67 -8.08
CA THR A 208 15.21 -20.97 -6.82
C THR A 208 15.49 -21.88 -5.63
N ASP A 209 15.72 -21.29 -4.46
CA ASP A 209 15.62 -22.03 -3.20
C ASP A 209 14.14 -22.20 -2.76
N GLU A 210 13.92 -22.85 -1.63
CA GLU A 210 12.59 -23.10 -1.05
C GLU A 210 11.82 -21.83 -0.66
N ARG A 211 12.48 -20.66 -0.65
CA ARG A 211 11.88 -19.35 -0.35
C ARG A 211 11.55 -18.55 -1.61
N GLY A 212 11.82 -19.13 -2.79
CA GLY A 212 11.68 -18.45 -4.08
C GLY A 212 12.84 -17.50 -4.42
N ILE A 213 13.96 -17.51 -3.68
CA ILE A 213 15.13 -16.70 -4.02
C ILE A 213 15.83 -17.31 -5.23
N ALA A 214 16.00 -16.51 -6.30
CA ALA A 214 16.68 -16.93 -7.52
C ALA A 214 18.16 -17.29 -7.25
N LEU A 215 18.49 -18.57 -7.41
CA LEU A 215 19.83 -19.10 -7.34
C LEU A 215 20.57 -18.93 -8.67
N GLY A 216 19.86 -19.01 -9.80
CA GLY A 216 20.44 -18.76 -11.11
C GLY A 216 19.49 -19.10 -12.26
N LEU A 217 19.89 -18.70 -13.47
CA LEU A 217 19.19 -19.00 -14.70
C LEU A 217 19.94 -20.08 -15.48
N VAL A 218 19.24 -21.13 -15.88
CA VAL A 218 19.74 -22.22 -16.73
C VAL A 218 18.74 -22.49 -17.86
N TYR A 219 18.97 -23.52 -18.66
CA TYR A 219 18.04 -23.95 -19.70
C TYR A 219 17.67 -25.40 -19.49
N SER A 220 16.45 -25.79 -19.83
CA SER A 220 15.99 -27.17 -19.79
C SER A 220 15.53 -27.65 -21.16
N SER A 221 15.84 -28.90 -21.46
CA SER A 221 15.23 -29.74 -22.50
C SER A 221 14.28 -30.75 -21.85
N GLN A 222 13.40 -31.38 -22.64
CA GLN A 222 12.57 -32.51 -22.19
C GLN A 222 13.42 -33.60 -21.50
N GLU A 223 14.60 -33.87 -22.07
CA GLU A 223 15.53 -34.88 -21.55
C GLU A 223 16.08 -34.49 -20.17
N SER A 224 16.49 -33.23 -19.99
CA SER A 224 16.96 -32.75 -18.68
C SER A 224 15.85 -32.70 -17.62
N LEU A 225 14.61 -32.44 -18.03
CA LEU A 225 13.45 -32.46 -17.14
C LEU A 225 13.12 -33.89 -16.68
N ALA A 226 13.07 -34.85 -17.62
CA ALA A 226 12.87 -36.27 -17.32
C ALA A 226 13.95 -36.78 -16.35
N GLU A 227 15.21 -36.46 -16.63
CA GLU A 227 16.33 -36.88 -15.78
C GLU A 227 16.28 -36.23 -14.39
N SER A 228 15.85 -34.96 -14.28
CA SER A 228 15.68 -34.29 -12.99
C SER A 228 14.58 -34.94 -12.16
N LEU A 229 13.44 -35.26 -12.76
CA LEU A 229 12.32 -35.94 -12.10
C LEU A 229 12.69 -37.38 -11.68
N LYS A 230 13.48 -38.08 -12.50
CA LYS A 230 13.96 -39.43 -12.22
C LYS A 230 14.97 -39.46 -11.07
N THR A 231 15.95 -38.57 -11.10
CA THR A 231 17.05 -38.54 -10.13
C THR A 231 16.72 -37.77 -8.85
N GLY A 232 15.73 -36.87 -8.89
CA GLY A 232 15.46 -35.93 -7.79
C GLY A 232 16.56 -34.88 -7.65
N THR A 233 17.27 -34.55 -8.72
CA THR A 233 18.38 -33.58 -8.69
C THR A 233 18.23 -32.51 -9.76
N GLY A 234 18.95 -31.39 -9.59
CA GLY A 234 19.01 -30.33 -10.60
C GLY A 234 19.82 -30.76 -11.83
N VAL A 235 19.15 -31.30 -12.86
CA VAL A 235 19.75 -31.64 -14.14
C VAL A 235 19.25 -30.67 -15.21
N TYR A 236 20.18 -30.04 -15.92
CA TYR A 236 19.89 -28.95 -16.85
C TYR A 236 20.49 -29.22 -18.23
N GLN A 237 20.07 -28.47 -19.23
CA GLN A 237 20.69 -28.49 -20.55
C GLN A 237 21.84 -27.48 -20.64
N SER A 238 23.07 -27.98 -20.81
CA SER A 238 24.23 -27.16 -21.16
C SER A 238 24.38 -27.01 -22.65
N ARG A 239 24.46 -25.76 -23.12
CA ARG A 239 24.73 -25.40 -24.53
C ARG A 239 26.01 -26.02 -25.11
N LYS A 240 26.95 -26.43 -24.26
CA LYS A 240 28.26 -26.99 -24.69
C LYS A 240 28.43 -28.48 -24.40
N ARG A 241 27.69 -29.04 -23.45
CA ARG A 241 28.01 -30.36 -22.86
C ARG A 241 26.83 -31.33 -22.82
N GLY A 242 25.66 -30.97 -23.36
CA GLY A 242 24.46 -31.79 -23.23
C GLY A 242 23.89 -31.71 -21.81
N LEU A 243 23.46 -32.83 -21.24
CA LEU A 243 22.94 -32.89 -19.87
C LEU A 243 24.00 -32.46 -18.84
N TRP A 244 23.60 -31.59 -17.94
CA TRP A 244 24.44 -31.03 -16.89
C TRP A 244 23.84 -31.32 -15.51
N TYR A 245 24.42 -32.32 -14.85
CA TYR A 245 24.14 -32.64 -13.46
C TYR A 245 24.81 -31.62 -12.54
N LYS A 246 24.03 -30.71 -11.96
CA LYS A 246 24.59 -29.60 -11.19
C LYS A 246 25.30 -30.13 -9.95
N GLY A 247 26.57 -29.75 -9.83
CA GLY A 247 27.36 -30.03 -8.64
C GLY A 247 27.98 -31.41 -8.57
N ALA A 248 27.71 -32.31 -9.52
CA ALA A 248 28.20 -33.69 -9.51
C ALA A 248 29.72 -33.82 -9.35
N THR A 249 30.48 -32.89 -9.95
CA THR A 249 31.95 -32.85 -9.84
C THR A 249 32.47 -32.01 -8.67
N SER A 250 31.71 -31.00 -8.24
CA SER A 250 32.14 -30.01 -7.24
C SER A 250 31.65 -30.30 -5.81
N GLY A 251 30.75 -31.26 -5.64
CA GLY A 251 30.03 -31.53 -4.38
C GLY A 251 28.90 -30.54 -4.05
N ALA A 252 28.75 -29.45 -4.82
CA ALA A 252 27.66 -28.48 -4.66
C ALA A 252 26.35 -28.95 -5.33
N ILE A 253 25.87 -30.11 -4.94
CA ILE A 253 24.71 -30.79 -5.52
C ILE A 253 23.39 -30.10 -5.18
N GLN A 254 22.36 -30.37 -5.99
CA GLN A 254 21.01 -29.87 -5.80
C GLN A 254 20.04 -31.02 -5.66
N GLU A 255 19.20 -30.94 -4.65
CA GLU A 255 18.04 -31.82 -4.48
C GLU A 255 16.81 -31.08 -5.00
N LEU A 256 16.08 -31.68 -5.93
CA LEU A 256 14.87 -31.12 -6.50
C LEU A 256 13.75 -31.17 -5.45
N VAL A 257 13.07 -30.05 -5.26
CA VAL A 257 11.92 -29.94 -4.34
C VAL A 257 10.62 -29.84 -5.11
N ARG A 258 10.55 -28.94 -6.10
CA ARG A 258 9.34 -28.71 -6.90
C ARG A 258 9.68 -28.14 -8.26
N ILE A 259 8.86 -28.45 -9.26
CA ILE A 259 8.84 -27.77 -10.56
C ILE A 259 7.55 -26.99 -10.75
N SER A 260 7.60 -25.92 -11.53
CA SER A 260 6.44 -25.12 -11.93
C SER A 260 6.71 -24.47 -13.29
N LEU A 261 5.65 -24.09 -14.00
CA LEU A 261 5.68 -23.24 -15.18
C LEU A 261 5.06 -21.88 -14.81
N ASP A 262 5.51 -20.81 -15.47
CA ASP A 262 4.84 -19.52 -15.37
C ASP A 262 3.54 -19.47 -16.18
N CYS A 263 2.86 -18.32 -16.16
CA CYS A 263 1.48 -18.19 -16.63
C CYS A 263 1.32 -18.31 -18.15
N ASP A 264 2.33 -17.95 -18.92
CA ASP A 264 2.42 -18.08 -20.38
C ASP A 264 3.27 -19.29 -20.82
N GLN A 265 3.73 -20.09 -19.85
CA GLN A 265 4.43 -21.36 -20.05
C GLN A 265 5.75 -21.22 -20.82
N ASP A 266 6.41 -20.07 -20.76
CA ASP A 266 7.68 -19.82 -21.43
C ASP A 266 8.91 -19.90 -20.51
N CYS A 267 8.69 -20.11 -19.21
CA CYS A 267 9.75 -20.29 -18.22
C CYS A 267 9.43 -21.42 -17.24
N LEU A 268 10.37 -22.36 -17.08
CA LEU A 268 10.33 -23.33 -15.99
C LEU A 268 10.91 -22.72 -14.72
N ARG A 269 10.36 -23.12 -13.57
CA ARG A 269 10.98 -22.87 -12.27
C ARG A 269 11.30 -24.18 -11.58
N PHE A 270 12.56 -24.35 -11.20
CA PHE A 270 13.04 -25.46 -10.37
C PHE A 270 13.35 -24.93 -8.98
N MET A 271 12.53 -25.32 -8.00
CA MET A 271 12.80 -25.11 -6.59
C MET A 271 13.72 -26.23 -6.10
N VAL A 272 14.86 -25.89 -5.53
CA VAL A 272 15.89 -26.85 -5.11
C VAL A 272 16.43 -26.56 -3.71
N ARG A 273 16.86 -27.62 -3.02
CA ARG A 273 17.74 -27.53 -1.85
C ARG A 273 19.19 -27.58 -2.32
N GLN A 274 19.85 -26.43 -2.29
CA GLN A 274 21.27 -26.32 -2.64
C GLN A 274 22.15 -26.83 -1.48
N LYS A 275 22.95 -27.86 -1.74
CA LYS A 275 23.98 -28.36 -0.81
C LYS A 275 25.36 -27.83 -1.25
N GLY A 276 26.30 -27.69 -0.31
CA GLY A 276 27.67 -27.25 -0.60
C GLY A 276 27.85 -25.72 -0.73
N ARG A 277 28.84 -25.27 -1.51
CA ARG A 277 29.33 -23.88 -1.51
C ARG A 277 28.40 -22.83 -2.15
N GLY A 278 27.34 -23.26 -2.84
CA GLY A 278 26.38 -22.37 -3.50
C GLY A 278 26.03 -22.80 -4.93
N PHE A 279 25.17 -22.03 -5.59
CA PHE A 279 24.77 -22.30 -6.97
C PHE A 279 25.89 -21.92 -7.95
N CYS A 280 26.54 -20.78 -7.75
CA CYS A 280 27.50 -20.24 -8.69
C CYS A 280 28.80 -21.06 -8.72
N HIS A 281 29.53 -20.99 -9.84
CA HIS A 281 30.89 -21.51 -9.94
C HIS A 281 31.92 -20.57 -9.27
N LEU A 282 31.53 -19.31 -9.04
CA LEU A 282 32.22 -18.36 -8.17
C LEU A 282 31.87 -18.64 -6.71
N PRO A 283 32.69 -18.20 -5.73
CA PRO A 283 32.46 -18.44 -4.30
C PRO A 283 31.34 -17.56 -3.73
N GLN A 284 30.17 -17.60 -4.36
CA GLN A 284 28.97 -16.85 -4.01
C GLN A 284 27.74 -17.75 -4.05
N SER A 285 26.71 -17.33 -3.33
CA SER A 285 25.55 -18.17 -3.02
C SER A 285 24.62 -18.36 -4.23
N THR A 286 24.46 -17.33 -5.07
CA THR A 286 23.65 -17.34 -6.30
C THR A 286 24.45 -16.79 -7.49
N CYS A 287 23.95 -16.94 -8.72
CA CYS A 287 24.50 -16.26 -9.90
C CYS A 287 24.37 -14.73 -9.82
N PHE A 288 23.52 -14.21 -8.95
CA PHE A 288 23.21 -12.79 -8.80
C PHE A 288 23.86 -12.17 -7.55
N GLY A 289 24.76 -12.90 -6.89
CA GLY A 289 25.52 -12.46 -5.71
C GLY A 289 25.23 -13.30 -4.47
N ASP A 290 25.48 -12.72 -3.31
CA ASP A 290 25.22 -13.37 -2.02
C ASP A 290 23.85 -13.06 -1.44
N LEU A 291 23.37 -13.97 -0.58
CA LEU A 291 22.14 -13.81 0.17
C LEU A 291 22.18 -12.52 1.03
N ARG A 292 21.01 -11.93 1.27
CA ARG A 292 20.83 -10.74 2.13
C ARG A 292 19.73 -10.98 3.18
N GLY A 293 19.62 -10.10 4.17
CA GLY A 293 18.57 -10.15 5.19
C GLY A 293 18.53 -11.46 6.00
N ILE A 294 17.31 -11.95 6.28
CA ILE A 294 17.05 -13.15 7.09
C ILE A 294 17.73 -14.39 6.50
N ALA A 295 17.77 -14.53 5.17
CA ALA A 295 18.43 -15.63 4.48
C ALA A 295 19.95 -15.66 4.71
N LYS A 296 20.59 -14.49 4.71
CA LYS A 296 22.02 -14.37 5.04
C LYS A 296 22.24 -14.68 6.52
N LEU A 297 21.34 -14.21 7.38
CA LEU A 297 21.43 -14.42 8.81
C LEU A 297 21.33 -15.91 9.17
N GLU A 298 20.37 -16.65 8.61
CA GLU A 298 20.26 -18.10 8.76
C GLU A 298 21.57 -18.81 8.40
N LYS A 299 22.11 -18.55 7.20
CA LYS A 299 23.38 -19.13 6.74
C LYS A 299 24.52 -18.82 7.72
N THR A 300 24.54 -17.60 8.25
CA THR A 300 25.53 -17.15 9.24
C THR A 300 25.38 -17.89 10.56
N LEU A 301 24.15 -18.08 11.05
CA LEU A 301 23.85 -18.80 12.29
C LEU A 301 24.14 -20.29 12.18
N VAL A 302 23.82 -20.93 11.06
CA VAL A 302 24.18 -22.34 10.78
C VAL A 302 25.70 -22.52 10.77
N SER A 303 26.43 -21.60 10.12
CA SER A 303 27.88 -21.61 10.14
C SER A 303 28.44 -21.37 11.54
N ARG A 304 27.87 -20.46 12.32
CA ARG A 304 28.29 -20.18 13.70
C ARG A 304 28.00 -21.35 14.64
N LYS A 305 26.91 -22.07 14.46
CA LYS A 305 26.58 -23.28 15.25
C LYS A 305 27.68 -24.34 15.16
N THR A 306 28.35 -24.45 14.00
CA THR A 306 29.41 -25.45 13.78
C THR A 306 30.82 -24.93 14.03
N SER A 307 31.07 -23.62 13.83
CA SER A 307 32.42 -23.04 13.85
C SER A 307 32.70 -22.08 15.00
N ALA A 308 31.72 -21.74 15.84
CA ALA A 308 31.93 -20.83 16.97
C ALA A 308 32.94 -21.42 17.97
N PRO A 309 33.96 -20.65 18.40
CA PRO A 309 34.92 -21.13 19.39
C PRO A 309 34.23 -21.55 20.69
N GLU A 310 34.72 -22.63 21.28
CA GLU A 310 34.22 -23.15 22.56
C GLU A 310 34.30 -22.06 23.64
N GLY A 311 33.19 -21.86 24.39
CA GLY A 311 33.08 -20.82 25.41
C GLY A 311 32.72 -19.40 24.91
N SER A 312 32.69 -19.13 23.60
CA SER A 312 32.27 -17.84 23.06
C SER A 312 30.80 -17.51 23.34
N TYR A 313 30.44 -16.22 23.37
CA TYR A 313 29.04 -15.79 23.54
C TYR A 313 28.11 -16.45 22.52
N THR A 314 28.53 -16.50 21.25
CA THR A 314 27.78 -17.16 20.18
C THR A 314 27.63 -18.68 20.40
N ALA A 315 28.67 -19.37 20.89
CA ALA A 315 28.55 -20.79 21.23
C ALA A 315 27.57 -21.01 22.39
N ARG A 316 27.60 -20.13 23.40
CA ARG A 316 26.68 -20.15 24.55
C ARG A 316 25.23 -19.93 24.14
N LEU A 317 24.96 -19.08 23.14
CA LEU A 317 23.59 -18.91 22.61
C LEU A 317 23.00 -20.22 22.05
N PHE A 318 23.82 -21.14 21.55
CA PHE A 318 23.36 -22.44 21.05
C PHE A 318 23.34 -23.54 22.12
N SER A 319 24.11 -23.42 23.21
CA SER A 319 24.25 -24.46 24.24
C SER A 319 23.52 -24.15 25.55
N ASP A 320 23.24 -22.89 25.87
CA ASP A 320 22.57 -22.45 27.10
C ASP A 320 21.14 -21.96 26.78
N GLU A 321 20.17 -22.84 26.99
CA GLU A 321 18.76 -22.53 26.73
C GLU A 321 18.21 -21.42 27.64
N LYS A 322 18.72 -21.27 28.86
CA LYS A 322 18.26 -20.22 29.78
C LYS A 322 18.73 -18.85 29.31
N LEU A 323 19.99 -18.76 28.87
CA LEU A 323 20.55 -17.54 28.29
C LEU A 323 19.79 -17.12 27.03
N LEU A 324 19.57 -18.06 26.09
CA LEU A 324 18.84 -17.76 24.86
C LEU A 324 17.41 -17.33 25.14
N ARG A 325 16.71 -18.00 26.07
CA ARG A 325 15.36 -17.60 26.49
C ARG A 325 15.35 -16.21 27.11
N ALA A 326 16.31 -15.88 27.97
CA ALA A 326 16.40 -14.55 28.57
C ALA A 326 16.56 -13.46 27.50
N LYS A 327 17.48 -13.64 26.55
CA LYS A 327 17.67 -12.72 25.42
C LYS A 327 16.41 -12.57 24.56
N ILE A 328 15.72 -13.66 24.20
CA ILE A 328 14.47 -13.56 23.42
C ILE A 328 13.41 -12.72 24.15
N MET A 329 13.29 -12.88 25.47
CA MET A 329 12.31 -12.12 26.25
C MET A 329 12.71 -10.65 26.40
N GLU A 330 14.01 -10.38 26.57
CA GLU A 330 14.59 -9.04 26.63
C GLU A 330 14.30 -8.26 25.35
N GLU A 331 14.69 -8.79 24.18
CA GLU A 331 14.43 -8.11 22.89
C GLU A 331 12.92 -7.97 22.59
N ALA A 332 12.10 -8.91 23.08
CA ALA A 332 10.65 -8.83 22.91
C ALA A 332 10.02 -7.73 23.78
N GLU A 333 10.58 -7.47 24.96
CA GLU A 333 10.17 -6.35 25.83
C GLU A 333 10.68 -5.03 25.23
N GLU A 334 11.94 -4.96 24.79
CA GLU A 334 12.52 -3.79 24.12
C GLU A 334 11.77 -3.44 22.83
N LEU A 335 11.37 -4.42 22.02
CA LEU A 335 10.51 -4.19 20.86
C LEU A 335 9.13 -3.63 21.24
N CYS A 336 8.54 -4.10 22.34
CA CYS A 336 7.27 -3.55 22.83
C CYS A 336 7.43 -2.12 23.34
N ASP A 337 8.58 -1.79 23.90
CA ASP A 337 8.90 -0.47 24.48
C ASP A 337 9.39 0.53 23.43
N ALA A 338 9.83 0.07 22.26
CA ALA A 338 10.35 0.89 21.16
C ALA A 338 9.28 1.86 20.61
N LYS A 339 9.66 3.14 20.42
CA LYS A 339 8.71 4.22 20.08
C LYS A 339 8.98 4.84 18.72
N THR A 340 10.22 4.84 18.27
CA THR A 340 10.59 5.40 16.98
C THR A 340 10.68 4.33 15.91
N LYS A 341 10.51 4.71 14.63
CA LYS A 341 10.69 3.80 13.50
C LYS A 341 12.05 3.10 13.50
N SER A 342 13.10 3.81 13.93
CA SER A 342 14.46 3.27 13.96
C SER A 342 14.64 2.27 15.10
N GLU A 343 14.12 2.56 16.29
CA GLU A 343 14.13 1.64 17.43
C GLU A 343 13.32 0.40 17.11
N VAL A 344 12.09 0.54 16.63
CA VAL A 344 11.23 -0.60 16.25
C VAL A 344 11.93 -1.47 15.20
N ALA A 345 12.60 -0.88 14.21
CA ALA A 345 13.36 -1.64 13.22
C ALA A 345 14.59 -2.35 13.82
N PHE A 346 15.25 -1.73 14.79
CA PHE A 346 16.43 -2.28 15.46
C PHE A 346 16.06 -3.42 16.41
N GLU A 347 15.13 -3.18 17.34
CA GLU A 347 14.68 -4.18 18.31
C GLU A 347 13.96 -5.36 17.63
N ALA A 348 13.22 -5.09 16.54
CA ALA A 348 12.65 -6.18 15.75
C ALA A 348 13.74 -7.03 15.07
N ALA A 349 14.83 -6.42 14.62
CA ALA A 349 15.95 -7.15 14.02
C ALA A 349 16.66 -8.03 15.05
N ASP A 350 16.85 -7.55 16.28
CA ASP A 350 17.47 -8.33 17.36
C ASP A 350 16.54 -9.44 17.87
N LEU A 351 15.24 -9.18 18.03
CA LEU A 351 14.27 -10.23 18.32
C LEU A 351 14.27 -11.31 17.24
N ILE A 352 14.30 -10.93 15.96
CA ILE A 352 14.42 -11.88 14.83
C ILE A 352 15.75 -12.65 14.92
N TYR A 353 16.86 -12.02 15.31
CA TYR A 353 18.15 -12.69 15.48
C TYR A 353 18.10 -13.81 16.50
N PHE A 354 17.56 -13.56 17.70
CA PHE A 354 17.51 -14.59 18.75
C PHE A 354 16.42 -15.63 18.50
N ALA A 355 15.27 -15.23 17.93
CA ALA A 355 14.24 -16.16 17.48
C ALA A 355 14.79 -17.12 16.42
N LEU A 356 15.54 -16.61 15.44
CA LEU A 356 16.17 -17.44 14.41
C LEU A 356 17.32 -18.28 14.97
N THR A 357 18.05 -17.78 15.98
CA THR A 357 19.05 -18.58 16.72
C THR A 357 18.38 -19.78 17.40
N LYS A 358 17.21 -19.60 18.02
CA LYS A 358 16.41 -20.71 18.58
C LYS A 358 15.95 -21.68 17.49
N ALA A 359 15.45 -21.18 16.37
CA ALA A 359 15.05 -22.01 15.24
C ALA A 359 16.22 -22.87 14.73
N VAL A 360 17.36 -22.26 14.42
CA VAL A 360 18.57 -22.96 13.95
C VAL A 360 19.12 -23.94 15.00
N SER A 361 19.01 -23.62 16.29
CA SER A 361 19.38 -24.55 17.37
C SER A 361 18.55 -25.84 17.31
N ALA A 362 17.26 -25.72 17.02
CA ALA A 362 16.28 -26.81 16.90
C ALA A 362 16.25 -27.47 15.52
N GLY A 363 17.07 -27.02 14.57
CA GLY A 363 17.07 -27.55 13.19
C GLY A 363 15.93 -27.03 12.32
N VAL A 364 15.29 -25.93 12.73
CA VAL A 364 14.22 -25.25 11.99
C VAL A 364 14.83 -24.16 11.10
N SER A 365 14.55 -24.22 9.81
CA SER A 365 14.98 -23.26 8.79
C SER A 365 13.98 -22.11 8.61
N VAL A 366 14.41 -21.04 7.93
CA VAL A 366 13.53 -19.93 7.53
C VAL A 366 12.40 -20.44 6.63
N ALA A 367 12.70 -21.39 5.73
CA ALA A 367 11.69 -22.02 4.90
C ALA A 367 10.63 -22.77 5.73
N ASP A 368 11.02 -23.39 6.85
CA ASP A 368 10.06 -24.02 7.78
C ASP A 368 9.14 -22.98 8.46
N ILE A 369 9.69 -21.82 8.80
CA ILE A 369 8.94 -20.71 9.41
C ILE A 369 7.95 -20.12 8.40
N GLU A 370 8.41 -19.82 7.18
CA GLU A 370 7.57 -19.28 6.10
C GLU A 370 6.42 -20.23 5.78
N ARG A 371 6.68 -21.54 5.63
CA ARG A 371 5.62 -22.55 5.47
C ARG A 371 4.56 -22.52 6.58
N ASN A 372 4.98 -22.30 7.82
CA ASN A 372 4.05 -22.16 8.96
C ASN A 372 3.28 -20.83 8.95
N LEU A 373 3.84 -19.77 8.36
CA LEU A 373 3.16 -18.49 8.20
C LEU A 373 2.12 -18.58 7.07
N ASP A 374 2.48 -19.18 5.94
CA ASP A 374 1.58 -19.41 4.81
C ASP A 374 0.41 -20.32 5.20
N ALA A 375 0.66 -21.39 5.97
CA ALA A 375 -0.41 -22.23 6.49
C ALA A 375 -1.36 -21.49 7.46
N LYS A 376 -0.92 -20.40 8.10
CA LYS A 376 -1.77 -19.57 8.96
C LYS A 376 -2.58 -18.54 8.19
N SER A 377 -2.07 -18.02 7.07
CA SER A 377 -2.76 -17.00 6.26
C SER A 377 -3.98 -17.56 5.53
N VAL A 378 -4.01 -18.86 5.22
CA VAL A 378 -5.10 -19.52 4.48
C VAL A 378 -6.29 -19.98 5.34
N LYS A 379 -6.20 -19.80 6.67
CA LYS A 379 -7.26 -20.20 7.61
C LYS A 379 -8.48 -19.29 7.49
N VAL A 380 -9.63 -19.90 7.29
CA VAL A 380 -10.96 -19.28 7.16
C VAL A 380 -11.57 -19.03 8.55
N LYS A 381 -11.47 -19.98 9.48
CA LYS A 381 -11.93 -19.81 10.87
C LYS A 381 -10.90 -19.00 11.66
N ARG A 382 -11.23 -17.73 11.93
CA ARG A 382 -10.41 -16.85 12.78
C ARG A 382 -10.51 -17.30 14.23
N ARG A 383 -9.35 -17.49 14.89
CA ARG A 383 -9.32 -17.74 16.33
C ARG A 383 -9.80 -16.49 17.08
N GLN A 384 -10.60 -16.70 18.12
CA GLN A 384 -10.94 -15.64 19.08
C GLN A 384 -9.65 -15.11 19.70
N GLY A 385 -9.35 -13.83 19.45
CA GLY A 385 -8.09 -13.16 19.80
C GLY A 385 -7.96 -12.82 21.28
N ASP A 386 -8.16 -13.81 22.15
CA ASP A 386 -8.00 -13.64 23.59
C ASP A 386 -6.50 -13.65 23.94
N ALA A 387 -5.98 -12.54 24.47
CA ALA A 387 -4.69 -12.56 25.16
C ALA A 387 -4.89 -13.37 26.46
N LYS A 388 -4.20 -14.51 26.60
CA LYS A 388 -4.32 -15.40 27.78
C LYS A 388 -3.00 -15.50 28.53
N GLY A 389 -3.08 -15.57 29.87
CA GLY A 389 -1.95 -15.88 30.74
C GLY A 389 -1.30 -14.67 31.42
N GLN A 390 -0.11 -14.86 31.99
CA GLN A 390 0.59 -13.90 32.84
C GLN A 390 0.84 -12.53 32.18
N TRP A 391 0.98 -12.49 30.84
CA TRP A 391 1.19 -11.25 30.09
C TRP A 391 -0.10 -10.44 29.89
N ALA A 392 -1.23 -11.11 29.67
CA ALA A 392 -2.54 -10.44 29.64
C ALA A 392 -2.88 -9.83 31.01
N ALA A 393 -2.50 -10.51 32.10
CA ALA A 393 -2.65 -9.98 33.45
C ALA A 393 -1.69 -8.82 33.75
N LYS A 394 -0.45 -8.85 33.24
CA LYS A 394 0.55 -7.75 33.35
C LYS A 394 0.03 -6.46 32.68
N GLU A 395 -0.72 -6.62 31.59
CA GLU A 395 -1.34 -5.52 30.81
C GLU A 395 -2.82 -5.24 31.17
N GLY A 396 -3.37 -5.88 32.23
CA GLY A 396 -4.73 -5.61 32.71
C GLY A 396 -5.90 -6.12 31.86
N ILE A 397 -5.70 -7.12 31.00
CA ILE A 397 -6.70 -7.68 30.08
C ILE A 397 -7.47 -8.85 30.73
N THR A 398 -8.80 -8.75 30.87
CA THR A 398 -9.68 -9.85 31.34
C THR A 398 -10.62 -10.33 30.23
N ASN A 399 -10.61 -11.62 29.89
CA ASN A 399 -11.42 -12.19 28.81
C ASN A 399 -12.84 -12.57 29.28
N GLY A 400 -13.89 -12.03 28.62
CA GLY A 400 -15.30 -12.34 28.89
C GLY A 400 -15.99 -13.06 27.72
N ARG A 401 -16.92 -13.99 28.03
CA ARG A 401 -17.80 -14.68 27.06
C ARG A 401 -18.95 -13.78 26.57
N PRO A 402 -19.53 -14.06 25.38
CA PRO A 402 -20.30 -13.08 24.60
C PRO A 402 -21.78 -13.02 24.96
N ALA A 403 -22.36 -11.82 24.94
CA ALA A 403 -23.80 -11.59 24.88
C ALA A 403 -24.14 -10.81 23.60
N GLU A 404 -25.04 -11.41 22.83
CA GLU A 404 -25.96 -10.90 21.80
C GLU A 404 -25.60 -9.66 20.95
N VAL A 405 -25.70 -9.90 19.64
CA VAL A 405 -25.69 -8.93 18.55
C VAL A 405 -26.61 -7.75 18.86
N LYS A 406 -26.00 -6.58 19.12
CA LYS A 406 -26.65 -5.28 19.00
C LYS A 406 -25.79 -4.35 18.14
N GLU A 407 -26.43 -3.89 17.06
CA GLU A 407 -26.14 -2.71 16.24
C GLU A 407 -24.74 -2.10 16.34
N MET A 408 -23.93 -2.33 15.32
CA MET A 408 -22.73 -1.54 15.03
C MET A 408 -22.90 -0.82 13.70
N VAL A 409 -23.40 0.43 13.75
CA VAL A 409 -22.76 1.60 13.12
C VAL A 409 -23.17 2.83 13.94
N LYS A 410 -22.33 3.23 14.89
CA LYS A 410 -22.23 4.63 15.27
C LYS A 410 -20.85 5.11 14.85
N GLU A 411 -20.84 6.22 14.12
CA GLU A 411 -19.66 7.02 13.83
C GLU A 411 -18.78 7.11 15.07
N ALA A 412 -17.47 6.96 14.85
CA ALA A 412 -16.48 7.30 15.85
C ALA A 412 -16.50 8.82 16.08
N ALA A 413 -17.51 9.30 16.81
CA ALA A 413 -17.30 10.40 17.72
C ALA A 413 -16.39 9.88 18.83
N SER A 414 -15.32 10.62 19.11
CA SER A 414 -14.46 10.39 20.28
C SER A 414 -15.33 10.39 21.54
N VAL A 415 -15.66 9.20 22.04
CA VAL A 415 -16.28 9.05 23.36
C VAL A 415 -15.22 9.42 24.39
N PRO A 416 -15.48 10.38 25.30
CA PRO A 416 -14.54 10.72 26.37
C PRO A 416 -14.29 9.48 27.23
N LYS A 417 -13.03 9.17 27.50
CA LYS A 417 -12.67 8.15 28.50
C LYS A 417 -13.09 8.65 29.89
N SER A 418 -13.90 7.84 30.59
CA SER A 418 -14.23 7.90 32.04
C SER A 418 -14.94 9.17 32.57
N LYS A 419 -15.93 8.98 33.46
CA LYS A 419 -16.63 10.06 34.17
C LYS A 419 -15.79 10.72 35.29
N ASP A 420 -14.62 10.18 35.61
CA ASP A 420 -13.88 10.58 36.82
C ASP A 420 -12.51 11.26 36.58
N ASP A 421 -12.07 11.52 35.34
CA ASP A 421 -11.05 12.54 34.93
C ASP A 421 -10.54 12.26 33.49
N PRO A 422 -11.09 12.92 32.45
CA PRO A 422 -10.80 12.56 31.05
C PRO A 422 -9.50 13.10 30.43
N ALA A 423 -8.69 13.92 31.10
CA ALA A 423 -7.65 14.70 30.38
C ALA A 423 -6.30 14.85 31.12
N GLY A 424 -5.97 13.98 32.07
CA GLY A 424 -4.71 14.09 32.81
C GLY A 424 -4.60 15.40 33.60
N LEU A 425 -5.73 15.89 34.10
CA LEU A 425 -5.85 17.18 34.76
C LEU A 425 -5.31 17.05 36.18
N LYS A 426 -4.29 17.84 36.56
CA LYS A 426 -4.11 18.14 37.99
C LYS A 426 -5.35 18.93 38.43
N ASN A 427 -6.31 18.27 39.09
CA ASN A 427 -7.51 18.86 39.70
C ASN A 427 -8.52 19.52 38.74
N GLY A 428 -8.69 19.03 37.51
CA GLY A 428 -9.72 19.53 36.57
C GLY A 428 -9.35 20.78 35.75
N ARG A 429 -8.14 21.34 35.93
CA ARG A 429 -7.66 22.53 35.20
C ARG A 429 -7.03 22.18 33.85
N ILE A 430 -7.55 22.76 32.76
CA ILE A 430 -7.00 22.64 31.41
C ILE A 430 -5.69 23.43 31.35
N SER A 431 -4.56 22.75 31.14
CA SER A 431 -3.24 23.37 31.12
C SER A 431 -2.27 22.56 30.25
N MET A 432 -1.36 23.24 29.56
CA MET A 432 -0.32 22.63 28.73
C MET A 432 0.90 22.23 29.56
N ARG A 433 1.63 21.19 29.15
CA ARG A 433 2.86 20.78 29.83
C ARG A 433 3.97 21.79 29.53
N ARG A 434 4.71 22.21 30.56
CA ARG A 434 5.78 23.21 30.45
C ARG A 434 7.17 22.57 30.50
N TYR A 435 8.05 23.00 29.59
CA TYR A 435 9.46 22.63 29.56
C TYR A 435 10.32 23.90 29.50
N ASN A 436 11.42 23.93 30.24
CA ASN A 436 12.41 25.00 30.14
C ASN A 436 13.58 24.51 29.28
N ALA A 437 13.79 25.14 28.13
CA ALA A 437 14.80 24.73 27.16
C ALA A 437 16.24 24.85 27.67
N ALA A 438 16.49 25.66 28.70
CA ALA A 438 17.81 25.77 29.33
C ALA A 438 18.14 24.58 30.25
N THR A 439 17.12 23.87 30.76
CA THR A 439 17.30 22.75 31.69
C THR A 439 16.91 21.39 31.11
N ALA A 440 16.03 21.37 30.10
CA ALA A 440 15.62 20.15 29.42
C ALA A 440 16.71 19.68 28.45
N SER A 441 16.92 18.37 28.39
CA SER A 441 17.79 17.76 27.38
C SER A 441 17.22 17.92 25.97
N PRO A 442 18.07 17.92 24.93
CA PRO A 442 17.61 17.92 23.54
C PRO A 442 16.65 16.78 23.19
N GLU A 443 16.82 15.61 23.82
CA GLU A 443 15.95 14.43 23.66
C GLU A 443 14.56 14.68 24.27
N GLU A 444 14.49 15.28 25.46
CA GLU A 444 13.21 15.65 26.10
C GLU A 444 12.45 16.69 25.29
N LEU A 445 13.13 17.70 24.76
CA LEU A 445 12.49 18.71 23.89
C LEU A 445 11.99 18.10 22.58
N ARG A 446 12.77 17.20 21.95
CA ARG A 446 12.34 16.47 20.75
C ARG A 446 11.13 15.58 21.03
N ALA A 447 11.09 14.91 22.19
CA ALA A 447 9.94 14.10 22.59
C ALA A 447 8.70 14.96 22.88
N ALA A 448 8.86 16.12 23.53
CA ALA A 448 7.77 17.04 23.83
C ALA A 448 7.13 17.66 22.57
N LEU A 449 7.94 17.85 21.53
CA LEU A 449 7.51 18.36 20.22
C LEU A 449 7.06 17.26 19.25
N GLN A 450 6.97 16.00 19.71
CA GLN A 450 6.44 14.93 18.88
C GLN A 450 4.93 15.14 18.66
N ARG A 451 4.53 15.06 17.40
CA ARG A 451 3.12 15.16 17.01
C ARG A 451 2.34 13.91 17.40
N PRO A 452 1.03 14.04 17.73
CA PRO A 452 0.21 12.89 18.10
C PRO A 452 0.19 11.83 16.98
N SER A 453 0.35 10.55 17.36
CA SER A 453 0.48 9.45 16.41
C SER A 453 -0.84 9.11 15.72
N GLN A 454 -0.79 8.96 14.39
CA GLN A 454 -1.91 8.38 13.64
C GLN A 454 -1.96 6.86 13.81
N ARG A 455 -3.11 6.27 13.46
CA ARG A 455 -3.20 4.82 13.22
C ARG A 455 -2.12 4.40 12.22
N SER A 456 -1.63 3.16 12.32
CA SER A 456 -0.61 2.68 11.40
C SER A 456 -1.08 2.81 9.95
N THR A 457 -0.16 3.17 9.05
CA THR A 457 -0.44 3.35 7.62
C THR A 457 -1.11 2.10 7.04
N GLU A 458 -0.68 0.91 7.45
CA GLU A 458 -1.24 -0.37 7.02
C GLU A 458 -2.72 -0.53 7.42
N THR A 459 -3.07 -0.07 8.63
CA THR A 459 -4.45 -0.13 9.13
C THR A 459 -5.37 0.79 8.31
N ILE A 460 -4.93 2.03 8.07
CA ILE A 460 -5.69 3.00 7.28
C ILE A 460 -5.83 2.50 5.84
N MET A 461 -4.73 2.03 5.23
CA MET A 461 -4.73 1.51 3.86
C MET A 461 -5.57 0.25 3.70
N GLY A 462 -5.65 -0.62 4.73
CA GLY A 462 -6.55 -1.77 4.75
C GLY A 462 -8.04 -1.40 4.66
N ILE A 463 -8.40 -0.17 5.07
CA ILE A 463 -9.76 0.38 4.96
C ILE A 463 -9.94 1.13 3.63
N VAL A 464 -8.94 1.92 3.23
CA VAL A 464 -9.00 2.80 2.05
C VAL A 464 -8.94 2.01 0.74
N ASN A 465 -8.07 1.00 0.63
CA ASN A 465 -7.88 0.24 -0.61
C ASN A 465 -9.17 -0.41 -1.14
N PRO A 466 -9.96 -1.12 -0.31
CA PRO A 466 -11.25 -1.66 -0.75
C PRO A 466 -12.21 -0.60 -1.27
N ILE A 467 -12.24 0.59 -0.66
CA ILE A 467 -13.11 1.70 -1.08
C ILE A 467 -12.68 2.21 -2.46
N ILE A 468 -11.39 2.45 -2.65
CA ILE A 468 -10.85 2.91 -3.94
C ILE A 468 -11.15 1.88 -5.04
N LYS A 469 -10.89 0.59 -4.78
CA LYS A 469 -11.17 -0.50 -5.73
C LYS A 469 -12.67 -0.65 -6.01
N GLY A 470 -13.51 -0.47 -4.99
CA GLY A 470 -14.97 -0.46 -5.14
C GLY A 470 -15.44 0.63 -6.10
N VAL A 471 -14.96 1.87 -5.93
CA VAL A 471 -15.32 2.99 -6.84
C VAL A 471 -14.75 2.78 -8.25
N GLN A 472 -13.53 2.25 -8.38
CA GLN A 472 -12.96 1.92 -9.70
C GLN A 472 -13.82 0.91 -10.49
N ALA A 473 -14.31 -0.13 -9.80
CA ALA A 473 -15.07 -1.20 -10.44
C ALA A 473 -16.56 -0.85 -10.62
N GLY A 474 -17.13 -0.12 -9.66
CA GLY A 474 -18.58 0.11 -9.55
C GLY A 474 -19.04 1.54 -9.83
N GLY A 475 -18.15 2.45 -10.19
CA GLY A 475 -18.48 3.82 -10.61
C GLY A 475 -19.42 4.55 -9.65
N ASP A 476 -20.42 5.24 -10.21
CA ASP A 476 -21.45 5.99 -9.49
C ASP A 476 -22.21 5.13 -8.47
N LYS A 477 -22.46 3.86 -8.80
CA LYS A 477 -23.18 2.95 -7.92
C LYS A 477 -22.40 2.71 -6.64
N ALA A 478 -21.11 2.38 -6.74
CA ALA A 478 -20.26 2.19 -5.57
C ALA A 478 -20.09 3.49 -4.78
N LEU A 479 -19.99 4.64 -5.46
CA LEU A 479 -19.91 5.95 -4.82
C LEU A 479 -21.17 6.26 -3.99
N LEU A 480 -22.36 6.00 -4.53
CA LEU A 480 -23.62 6.13 -3.81
C LEU A 480 -23.72 5.15 -2.64
N GLU A 481 -23.32 3.89 -2.82
CA GLU A 481 -23.33 2.87 -1.75
C GLU A 481 -22.47 3.31 -0.55
N TYR A 482 -21.27 3.84 -0.80
CA TYR A 482 -20.43 4.39 0.27
C TYR A 482 -21.02 5.65 0.88
N THR A 483 -21.64 6.51 0.08
CA THR A 483 -22.30 7.74 0.56
C THR A 483 -23.50 7.43 1.47
N HIS A 484 -24.30 6.44 1.08
CA HIS A 484 -25.41 5.92 1.89
C HIS A 484 -24.91 5.31 3.20
N LYS A 485 -23.74 4.66 3.17
CA LYS A 485 -23.15 4.00 4.32
C LYS A 485 -22.54 4.98 5.32
N PHE A 486 -21.75 5.94 4.85
CA PHE A 486 -20.95 6.80 5.73
C PHE A 486 -21.68 8.09 6.08
N GLU A 487 -22.24 8.79 5.10
CA GLU A 487 -22.99 10.03 5.29
C GLU A 487 -24.49 9.80 5.60
N LYS A 488 -24.96 8.54 5.53
CA LYS A 488 -26.36 8.15 5.80
C LYS A 488 -27.39 8.77 4.84
N ALA A 489 -26.93 9.32 3.72
CA ALA A 489 -27.73 10.04 2.73
C ALA A 489 -28.48 9.11 1.76
N THR A 490 -29.32 8.21 2.29
CA THR A 490 -29.97 7.14 1.51
C THR A 490 -31.00 7.62 0.49
N SER A 491 -31.44 8.89 0.58
CA SER A 491 -32.31 9.57 -0.38
C SER A 491 -31.59 9.96 -1.68
N LEU A 492 -30.26 10.03 -1.69
CA LEU A 492 -29.49 10.44 -2.86
C LEU A 492 -29.53 9.36 -3.94
N THR A 493 -29.92 9.78 -5.14
CA THR A 493 -29.99 8.93 -6.35
C THR A 493 -28.95 9.30 -7.39
N SER A 494 -28.25 10.42 -7.21
CA SER A 494 -27.12 10.85 -8.02
C SER A 494 -25.98 11.29 -7.10
N PRO A 495 -24.73 10.87 -7.34
CA PRO A 495 -23.60 11.26 -6.52
C PRO A 495 -23.03 12.63 -6.89
N VAL A 496 -23.65 13.35 -7.84
CA VAL A 496 -23.13 14.60 -8.37
C VAL A 496 -24.26 15.62 -8.56
N LEU A 497 -23.98 16.87 -8.20
CA LEU A 497 -24.76 18.03 -8.57
C LEU A 497 -24.00 18.79 -9.67
N LYS A 498 -24.58 18.93 -10.87
CA LYS A 498 -23.93 19.59 -12.02
C LYS A 498 -24.38 21.05 -12.15
N ALA A 499 -23.50 21.90 -12.68
CA ALA A 499 -23.86 23.25 -13.11
C ALA A 499 -24.80 23.21 -14.33
N PRO A 500 -25.67 24.23 -14.53
CA PRO A 500 -25.88 25.39 -13.66
C PRO A 500 -26.59 25.02 -12.35
N PHE A 501 -26.08 25.55 -11.23
CA PHE A 501 -26.64 25.26 -9.91
C PHE A 501 -27.96 26.03 -9.70
N PRO A 502 -29.04 25.37 -9.23
CA PRO A 502 -30.31 26.04 -8.95
C PRO A 502 -30.20 27.14 -7.90
N GLN A 503 -30.84 28.29 -8.14
CA GLN A 503 -30.85 29.42 -7.19
C GLN A 503 -31.42 29.03 -5.82
N SER A 504 -32.39 28.11 -5.78
CA SER A 504 -32.98 27.60 -4.53
C SER A 504 -31.99 26.86 -3.64
N LEU A 505 -30.86 26.39 -4.20
CA LEU A 505 -29.78 25.74 -3.44
C LEU A 505 -28.72 26.75 -2.97
N MET A 506 -28.89 28.04 -3.25
CA MET A 506 -27.99 29.13 -2.87
C MET A 506 -28.72 30.21 -2.05
N ASP A 507 -29.83 29.83 -1.41
CA ASP A 507 -30.58 30.73 -0.53
C ASP A 507 -29.82 30.91 0.78
N LEU A 508 -29.29 32.12 0.99
CA LEU A 508 -28.39 32.48 2.08
C LEU A 508 -28.81 33.84 2.66
N PRO A 509 -28.67 34.05 3.98
CA PRO A 509 -28.82 35.37 4.57
C PRO A 509 -27.89 36.40 3.90
N PRO A 510 -28.33 37.65 3.65
CA PRO A 510 -27.52 38.68 3.02
C PRO A 510 -26.15 38.90 3.68
N GLU A 511 -26.10 38.83 5.01
CA GLU A 511 -24.86 38.96 5.80
C GLU A 511 -23.86 37.83 5.52
N THR A 512 -24.33 36.61 5.27
CA THR A 512 -23.47 35.47 4.91
C THR A 512 -22.93 35.62 3.49
N ILE A 513 -23.77 36.10 2.56
CA ILE A 513 -23.35 36.43 1.19
C ILE A 513 -22.26 37.49 1.21
N GLU A 514 -22.47 38.58 1.95
CA GLU A 514 -21.51 39.66 2.08
C GLU A 514 -20.17 39.16 2.66
N ALA A 515 -20.19 38.33 3.70
CA ALA A 515 -18.98 37.76 4.29
C ALA A 515 -18.22 36.86 3.30
N ILE A 516 -18.93 35.97 2.57
CA ILE A 516 -18.32 35.13 1.53
C ILE A 516 -17.71 35.99 0.43
N ASP A 517 -18.40 37.05 0.02
CA ASP A 517 -17.96 37.93 -1.08
C ASP A 517 -16.73 38.76 -0.71
N VAL A 518 -16.65 39.25 0.52
CA VAL A 518 -15.44 39.93 1.05
C VAL A 518 -14.25 38.97 1.04
N SER A 519 -14.42 37.78 1.60
CA SER A 519 -13.36 36.77 1.63
C SER A 519 -12.94 36.33 0.23
N TYR A 520 -13.90 36.08 -0.66
CA TYR A 520 -13.65 35.76 -2.06
C TYR A 520 -12.77 36.83 -2.73
N GLU A 521 -13.09 38.11 -2.57
CA GLU A 521 -12.35 39.18 -3.23
C GLU A 521 -10.93 39.34 -2.66
N ASN A 522 -10.75 39.18 -1.36
CA ASN A 522 -9.41 39.23 -0.75
C ASN A 522 -8.53 38.05 -1.21
N ILE A 523 -9.08 36.83 -1.21
CA ILE A 523 -8.38 35.63 -1.71
C ILE A 523 -8.06 35.78 -3.19
N ARG A 524 -9.01 36.29 -4.00
CA ARG A 524 -8.82 36.54 -5.43
C ARG A 524 -7.70 37.54 -5.67
N LYS A 525 -7.70 38.67 -4.96
CA LYS A 525 -6.65 39.70 -5.06
C LYS A 525 -5.27 39.13 -4.76
N PHE A 526 -5.13 38.40 -3.65
CA PHE A 526 -3.85 37.84 -3.24
C PHE A 526 -3.32 36.80 -4.24
N HIS A 527 -4.15 35.87 -4.67
CA HIS A 527 -3.73 34.83 -5.63
C HIS A 527 -3.55 35.35 -7.05
N ALA A 528 -4.30 36.37 -7.47
CA ALA A 528 -4.09 37.02 -8.77
C ALA A 528 -2.75 37.77 -8.84
N ALA A 529 -2.28 38.34 -7.72
CA ALA A 529 -0.99 39.01 -7.64
C ALA A 529 0.21 38.07 -7.82
N GLN A 530 0.01 36.74 -7.73
CA GLN A 530 1.06 35.73 -7.91
C GLN A 530 1.32 35.39 -9.40
N LYS A 531 0.56 35.97 -10.33
CA LYS A 531 0.73 35.71 -11.78
C LYS A 531 2.05 36.29 -12.29
N GLU A 532 2.74 35.52 -13.13
CA GLU A 532 3.88 36.03 -13.91
C GLU A 532 3.37 36.87 -15.09
N ASP A 533 3.71 38.17 -15.15
CA ASP A 533 3.26 39.07 -16.24
C ASP A 533 3.84 38.70 -17.62
N LYS A 534 5.04 38.12 -17.63
CA LYS A 534 5.76 37.72 -18.85
C LYS A 534 6.52 36.41 -18.61
N PRO A 535 6.65 35.54 -19.63
CA PRO A 535 7.52 34.36 -19.53
C PRO A 535 8.97 34.75 -19.19
N LEU A 536 9.62 33.94 -18.36
CA LEU A 536 11.08 34.01 -18.18
C LEU A 536 11.74 33.72 -19.53
N GLN A 537 12.68 34.58 -19.94
CA GLN A 537 13.50 34.37 -21.13
C GLN A 537 14.96 34.69 -20.80
N VAL A 538 15.86 33.81 -21.21
CA VAL A 538 17.30 33.92 -20.99
C VAL A 538 18.02 33.48 -22.25
N GLU A 539 18.82 34.35 -22.84
CA GLU A 539 19.81 33.94 -23.85
C GLU A 539 21.03 33.38 -23.12
N THR A 540 21.22 32.06 -23.17
CA THR A 540 22.29 31.39 -22.42
C THR A 540 23.63 31.46 -23.15
N MET A 541 23.57 31.55 -24.48
CA MET A 541 24.69 31.82 -25.39
C MET A 541 24.14 32.54 -26.62
N PRO A 542 24.97 33.29 -27.37
CA PRO A 542 24.54 33.93 -28.61
C PRO A 542 23.80 32.97 -29.54
N GLY A 543 22.54 33.28 -29.85
CA GLY A 543 21.67 32.49 -30.71
C GLY A 543 20.98 31.31 -30.03
N ILE A 544 21.03 31.18 -28.70
CA ILE A 544 20.36 30.15 -27.90
C ILE A 544 19.49 30.82 -26.83
N VAL A 545 18.18 30.83 -27.05
CA VAL A 545 17.21 31.42 -26.12
C VAL A 545 16.43 30.32 -25.43
N CYS A 546 16.52 30.28 -24.10
CA CYS A 546 15.71 29.42 -23.24
C CYS A 546 14.59 30.24 -22.60
N SER A 547 13.39 29.67 -22.49
CA SER A 547 12.26 30.32 -21.84
C SER A 547 11.47 29.37 -20.95
N ARG A 548 10.74 29.92 -19.99
CA ARG A 548 9.78 29.20 -19.12
C ARG A 548 8.46 29.96 -19.11
N PHE A 549 7.37 29.28 -19.45
CA PHE A 549 6.03 29.86 -19.48
C PHE A 549 5.02 29.00 -18.72
N VAL A 550 3.98 29.64 -18.19
CA VAL A 550 3.00 29.01 -17.30
C VAL A 550 1.78 28.51 -18.09
N ARG A 551 1.25 27.34 -17.71
CA ARG A 551 -0.05 26.82 -18.17
C ARG A 551 -0.86 26.29 -16.99
N PRO A 552 -2.18 26.54 -16.92
CA PRO A 552 -3.01 25.91 -15.90
C PRO A 552 -3.04 24.39 -16.06
N ILE A 553 -3.23 23.70 -14.94
CA ILE A 553 -3.69 22.32 -14.93
C ILE A 553 -5.13 22.33 -15.47
N GLU A 554 -5.44 21.42 -16.38
CA GLU A 554 -6.70 21.49 -17.13
C GLU A 554 -7.91 21.16 -16.25
N ARG A 555 -7.81 20.09 -15.46
CA ARG A 555 -8.90 19.58 -14.61
C ARG A 555 -8.41 19.39 -13.19
N VAL A 556 -9.08 20.02 -12.23
CA VAL A 556 -8.73 19.94 -10.81
C VAL A 556 -9.91 19.51 -9.95
N GLY A 557 -9.64 18.63 -8.99
CA GLY A 557 -10.58 18.16 -7.99
C GLY A 557 -10.27 18.81 -6.65
N LEU A 558 -11.28 19.40 -6.01
CA LEU A 558 -11.13 20.17 -4.78
C LEU A 558 -11.95 19.49 -3.68
N TYR A 559 -11.26 18.80 -2.78
CA TYR A 559 -11.90 18.16 -1.64
C TYR A 559 -12.15 19.19 -0.53
N VAL A 560 -13.42 19.38 -0.18
CA VAL A 560 -13.88 20.27 0.88
C VAL A 560 -14.43 19.40 2.02
N PRO A 561 -13.80 19.38 3.20
CA PRO A 561 -14.29 18.59 4.32
C PRO A 561 -15.68 19.06 4.78
N GLY A 562 -16.43 18.13 5.39
CA GLY A 562 -17.72 18.41 6.00
C GLY A 562 -18.07 17.39 7.09
N GLY A 563 -19.35 17.30 7.46
CA GLY A 563 -19.83 16.44 8.54
C GLY A 563 -20.43 17.28 9.67
N THR A 564 -19.73 17.38 10.80
CA THR A 564 -20.18 18.16 11.97
C THR A 564 -19.99 19.67 11.82
N ALA A 565 -19.17 20.12 10.87
CA ALA A 565 -18.95 21.53 10.53
C ALA A 565 -19.07 21.76 9.02
N VAL A 566 -19.48 22.98 8.65
CA VAL A 566 -19.61 23.45 7.27
C VAL A 566 -18.41 24.37 6.98
N LEU A 567 -17.62 24.08 5.94
CA LEU A 567 -16.35 24.78 5.64
C LEU A 567 -16.35 25.49 4.27
N PRO A 568 -17.14 26.57 4.09
CA PRO A 568 -17.13 27.36 2.86
C PRO A 568 -15.80 28.10 2.65
N SER A 569 -15.04 28.34 3.72
CA SER A 569 -13.67 28.87 3.65
C SER A 569 -12.79 27.96 2.80
N THR A 570 -12.77 26.65 3.03
CA THR A 570 -11.97 25.72 2.22
C THR A 570 -12.41 25.68 0.76
N ALA A 571 -13.71 25.76 0.49
CA ALA A 571 -14.21 25.89 -0.89
C ALA A 571 -13.66 27.15 -1.58
N LEU A 572 -13.58 28.29 -0.87
CA LEU A 572 -12.98 29.52 -1.40
C LEU A 572 -11.47 29.37 -1.60
N MET A 573 -10.76 28.86 -0.59
CA MET A 573 -9.30 28.71 -0.58
C MET A 573 -8.79 27.77 -1.67
N LEU A 574 -9.61 26.81 -2.11
CA LEU A 574 -9.27 25.92 -3.22
C LEU A 574 -9.82 26.43 -4.56
N GLY A 575 -11.08 26.88 -4.59
CA GLY A 575 -11.77 27.23 -5.83
C GLY A 575 -11.31 28.54 -6.44
N VAL A 576 -11.06 29.56 -5.62
CA VAL A 576 -10.61 30.87 -6.10
C VAL A 576 -9.26 30.80 -6.83
N PRO A 577 -8.19 30.20 -6.28
CA PRO A 577 -6.93 30.08 -7.02
C PRO A 577 -7.04 29.20 -8.28
N ALA A 578 -7.86 28.15 -8.27
CA ALA A 578 -8.14 27.34 -9.47
C ALA A 578 -8.75 28.18 -10.60
N MET A 579 -9.77 28.99 -10.26
CA MET A 579 -10.41 29.92 -11.18
C MET A 579 -9.43 31.00 -11.66
N VAL A 580 -8.63 31.57 -10.75
CA VAL A 580 -7.62 32.59 -11.09
C VAL A 580 -6.55 32.02 -12.03
N ALA A 581 -6.11 30.78 -11.83
CA ALA A 581 -5.16 30.09 -12.72
C ALA A 581 -5.74 29.84 -14.11
N GLY A 582 -7.07 29.71 -14.23
CA GLY A 582 -7.76 29.39 -15.46
C GLY A 582 -7.87 27.88 -15.71
N CYS A 583 -7.99 27.08 -14.66
CA CYS A 583 -8.36 25.66 -14.79
C CYS A 583 -9.71 25.55 -15.52
N LYS A 584 -9.80 24.67 -16.52
CA LYS A 584 -11.00 24.57 -17.37
C LYS A 584 -12.13 23.80 -16.69
N THR A 585 -11.79 22.73 -15.97
CA THR A 585 -12.73 21.93 -15.19
C THR A 585 -12.34 22.03 -13.72
N ILE A 586 -13.30 22.46 -12.91
CA ILE A 586 -13.18 22.50 -11.46
C ILE A 586 -14.29 21.61 -10.90
N VAL A 587 -13.91 20.52 -10.23
CA VAL A 587 -14.83 19.60 -9.55
C VAL A 587 -14.65 19.77 -8.06
N LEU A 588 -15.71 20.15 -7.33
CA LEU A 588 -15.68 20.14 -5.87
C LEU A 588 -16.15 18.78 -5.37
N ALA A 589 -15.67 18.33 -4.23
CA ALA A 589 -16.22 17.20 -3.50
C ALA A 589 -16.51 17.63 -2.07
N SER A 590 -17.73 17.38 -1.60
CA SER A 590 -18.12 17.66 -0.21
C SER A 590 -19.15 16.65 0.23
N PRO A 591 -19.04 16.08 1.45
CA PRO A 591 -20.02 15.14 1.96
C PRO A 591 -21.39 15.84 2.11
N PRO A 592 -22.49 15.20 1.67
CA PRO A 592 -23.83 15.69 1.90
C PRO A 592 -24.24 15.46 3.36
N ARG A 593 -25.33 16.12 3.78
CA ARG A 593 -26.03 15.79 5.03
C ARG A 593 -26.77 14.46 4.89
N ALA A 594 -27.20 13.90 6.02
CA ALA A 594 -27.95 12.63 6.05
C ALA A 594 -29.29 12.66 5.30
N ASP A 595 -29.86 13.84 5.03
CA ASP A 595 -31.05 13.99 4.18
C ASP A 595 -30.73 14.08 2.68
N GLY A 596 -29.45 14.03 2.30
CA GLY A 596 -28.94 14.18 0.95
C GLY A 596 -28.69 15.62 0.52
N SER A 597 -29.01 16.62 1.34
CA SER A 597 -28.77 18.02 1.02
C SER A 597 -27.28 18.40 1.14
N ILE A 598 -26.84 19.35 0.32
CA ILE A 598 -25.56 20.04 0.47
C ILE A 598 -25.83 21.45 0.98
N THR A 599 -24.89 22.02 1.73
CA THR A 599 -25.09 23.33 2.35
C THR A 599 -25.06 24.47 1.32
N PRO A 600 -25.95 25.49 1.40
CA PRO A 600 -26.05 26.52 0.37
C PRO A 600 -24.77 27.35 0.19
N GLU A 601 -23.96 27.50 1.23
CA GLU A 601 -22.69 28.23 1.19
C GLU A 601 -21.70 27.55 0.22
N ILE A 602 -21.63 26.21 0.22
CA ILE A 602 -20.75 25.45 -0.68
C ILE A 602 -21.25 25.58 -2.12
N VAL A 603 -22.57 25.52 -2.35
CA VAL A 603 -23.14 25.69 -3.69
C VAL A 603 -22.90 27.11 -4.22
N TYR A 604 -23.05 28.12 -3.36
CA TYR A 604 -22.80 29.51 -3.72
C TYR A 604 -21.33 29.76 -4.07
N VAL A 605 -20.39 29.19 -3.30
CA VAL A 605 -18.96 29.26 -3.63
C VAL A 605 -18.65 28.52 -4.94
N ALA A 606 -19.17 27.30 -5.11
CA ALA A 606 -19.02 26.52 -6.34
C ALA A 606 -19.51 27.30 -7.57
N HIS A 607 -20.64 28.02 -7.44
CA HIS A 607 -21.14 28.91 -8.46
C HIS A 607 -20.17 30.07 -8.76
N LYS A 608 -19.70 30.80 -7.74
CA LYS A 608 -18.76 31.94 -7.92
C LYS A 608 -17.45 31.56 -8.57
N VAL A 609 -16.92 30.36 -8.29
CA VAL A 609 -15.64 29.90 -8.85
C VAL A 609 -15.79 29.21 -10.21
N GLY A 610 -17.03 29.07 -10.70
CA GLY A 610 -17.31 28.43 -11.99
C GLY A 610 -17.08 26.92 -11.99
N ALA A 611 -17.39 26.25 -10.87
CA ALA A 611 -17.28 24.80 -10.78
C ALA A 611 -18.21 24.09 -11.77
N GLU A 612 -17.72 23.01 -12.39
CA GLU A 612 -18.49 22.17 -13.30
C GLU A 612 -19.52 21.33 -12.53
N SER A 613 -19.11 20.80 -11.38
CA SER A 613 -19.94 19.95 -10.54
C SER A 613 -19.46 19.91 -9.09
N ILE A 614 -20.36 19.43 -8.22
CA ILE A 614 -20.10 19.08 -6.83
C ILE A 614 -20.37 17.59 -6.68
N VAL A 615 -19.34 16.81 -6.34
CA VAL A 615 -19.46 15.41 -5.91
C VAL A 615 -20.03 15.40 -4.49
N LEU A 616 -21.21 14.81 -4.34
CA LEU A 616 -21.94 14.67 -3.10
C LEU A 616 -21.45 13.44 -2.33
N ALA A 617 -20.16 13.43 -2.00
CA ALA A 617 -19.52 12.37 -1.22
C ALA A 617 -18.31 12.91 -0.44
N GLY A 618 -18.02 12.29 0.72
CA GLY A 618 -16.80 12.52 1.50
C GLY A 618 -15.76 11.43 1.32
N GLY A 619 -14.79 11.38 2.24
CA GLY A 619 -13.86 10.27 2.41
C GLY A 619 -13.01 9.86 1.20
N ALA A 620 -12.52 8.62 1.26
CA ALA A 620 -11.70 8.01 0.22
C ALA A 620 -12.48 7.78 -1.09
N GLN A 621 -13.79 7.58 -1.00
CA GLN A 621 -14.68 7.36 -2.14
C GLN A 621 -14.75 8.58 -3.06
N ALA A 622 -14.80 9.81 -2.49
CA ALA A 622 -14.78 11.03 -3.28
C ALA A 622 -13.43 11.26 -3.97
N VAL A 623 -12.33 10.98 -3.26
CA VAL A 623 -10.98 11.05 -3.83
C VAL A 623 -10.84 10.08 -5.01
N ALA A 624 -11.30 8.84 -4.84
CA ALA A 624 -11.29 7.83 -5.90
C ALA A 624 -12.14 8.27 -7.11
N ALA A 625 -13.35 8.78 -6.88
CA ALA A 625 -14.24 9.23 -7.95
C ALA A 625 -13.61 10.36 -8.79
N MET A 626 -12.96 11.33 -8.16
CA MET A 626 -12.24 12.39 -8.89
C MET A 626 -10.98 11.85 -9.60
N ALA A 627 -10.26 10.92 -8.97
CA ALA A 627 -9.00 10.39 -9.50
C ALA A 627 -9.18 9.52 -10.75
N TYR A 628 -10.19 8.65 -10.75
CA TYR A 628 -10.45 7.69 -11.81
C TYR A 628 -11.58 8.13 -12.75
N GLY A 629 -12.43 9.05 -12.31
CA GLY A 629 -13.68 9.37 -12.98
C GLY A 629 -14.74 8.28 -12.74
N THR A 630 -15.99 8.65 -12.96
CA THR A 630 -17.14 7.73 -12.99
C THR A 630 -18.05 8.09 -14.17
N GLU A 631 -19.22 7.47 -14.27
CA GLU A 631 -20.22 7.80 -15.28
C GLU A 631 -20.67 9.27 -15.20
N SER A 632 -20.73 9.84 -13.98
CA SER A 632 -21.17 11.23 -13.77
C SER A 632 -20.08 12.18 -13.27
N VAL A 633 -19.01 11.68 -12.63
CA VAL A 633 -17.89 12.47 -12.09
C VAL A 633 -16.75 12.58 -13.09
N SER A 634 -16.40 13.80 -13.47
CA SER A 634 -15.26 14.07 -14.35
C SER A 634 -13.94 13.70 -13.69
N LYS A 635 -13.13 12.87 -14.38
CA LYS A 635 -11.74 12.59 -13.97
C LYS A 635 -10.91 13.87 -13.97
N VAL A 636 -10.14 14.11 -12.92
CA VAL A 636 -9.24 15.26 -12.78
C VAL A 636 -7.77 14.87 -12.98
N ASP A 637 -6.88 15.87 -13.07
CA ASP A 637 -5.42 15.70 -13.23
C ASP A 637 -4.66 16.02 -11.93
N LYS A 638 -5.29 16.77 -11.02
CA LYS A 638 -4.77 17.05 -9.69
C LYS A 638 -5.89 17.16 -8.65
N ILE A 639 -5.71 16.55 -7.48
CA ILE A 639 -6.63 16.64 -6.35
C ILE A 639 -5.99 17.48 -5.24
N LEU A 640 -6.71 18.49 -4.76
CA LEU A 640 -6.28 19.39 -3.70
C LEU A 640 -7.29 19.42 -2.56
N GLY A 641 -6.83 19.85 -1.40
CA GLY A 641 -7.67 20.11 -0.24
C GLY A 641 -7.31 19.24 0.98
N PRO A 642 -7.56 19.77 2.18
CA PRO A 642 -7.29 19.07 3.42
C PRO A 642 -8.30 17.94 3.64
N GLY A 643 -8.03 17.04 4.57
CA GLY A 643 -8.98 16.00 4.94
C GLY A 643 -8.47 15.18 6.10
N ASN A 644 -9.34 14.32 6.63
CA ASN A 644 -8.94 13.38 7.66
C ASN A 644 -7.92 12.35 7.12
N GLN A 645 -7.39 11.53 8.01
CA GLN A 645 -6.41 10.50 7.69
C GLN A 645 -6.79 9.56 6.53
N PHE A 646 -8.09 9.29 6.30
CA PHE A 646 -8.56 8.43 5.20
C PHE A 646 -8.50 9.15 3.85
N VAL A 647 -8.87 10.44 3.83
CA VAL A 647 -8.76 11.29 2.64
C VAL A 647 -7.30 11.49 2.25
N THR A 648 -6.44 11.78 3.23
CA THR A 648 -4.99 11.92 3.01
C THR A 648 -4.38 10.63 2.49
N ALA A 649 -4.70 9.49 3.10
CA ALA A 649 -4.23 8.18 2.62
C ALA A 649 -4.72 7.88 1.20
N ALA A 650 -5.99 8.18 0.88
CA ALA A 650 -6.51 8.01 -0.48
C ALA A 650 -5.80 8.91 -1.49
N LYS A 651 -5.55 10.19 -1.15
CA LYS A 651 -4.79 11.13 -1.98
C LYS A 651 -3.38 10.61 -2.27
N MET A 652 -2.68 10.16 -1.24
CA MET A 652 -1.33 9.57 -1.38
C MET A 652 -1.36 8.31 -2.24
N TYR A 653 -2.37 7.46 -2.08
CA TYR A 653 -2.52 6.25 -2.89
C TYR A 653 -2.71 6.58 -4.37
N VAL A 654 -3.71 7.40 -4.70
CA VAL A 654 -4.02 7.72 -6.11
C VAL A 654 -2.90 8.50 -6.77
N SER A 655 -2.11 9.29 -6.01
CA SER A 655 -0.94 9.98 -6.54
C SER A 655 0.21 9.06 -6.97
N ASN A 656 0.26 7.84 -6.43
CA ASN A 656 1.24 6.83 -6.78
C ASN A 656 0.73 5.82 -7.81
N ASP A 657 -0.56 5.88 -8.17
CA ASP A 657 -1.15 5.01 -9.19
C ASP A 657 -1.00 5.64 -10.57
N THR A 658 -0.09 5.09 -11.38
CA THR A 658 0.16 5.58 -12.75
C THR A 658 -1.03 5.41 -13.68
N ASN A 659 -1.98 4.52 -13.38
CA ASN A 659 -3.22 4.39 -14.15
C ASN A 659 -4.21 5.51 -13.82
N ALA A 660 -4.20 6.02 -12.57
CA ALA A 660 -4.92 7.23 -12.23
C ALA A 660 -4.31 8.43 -12.95
N GLY A 661 -2.97 8.52 -12.98
CA GLY A 661 -2.25 9.64 -13.58
C GLY A 661 -2.65 10.98 -12.96
N VAL A 662 -2.92 10.99 -11.66
CA VAL A 662 -3.36 12.16 -10.90
C VAL A 662 -2.26 12.56 -9.92
N SER A 663 -2.04 13.86 -9.78
CA SER A 663 -1.16 14.40 -8.72
C SER A 663 -1.99 14.91 -7.55
N ILE A 664 -1.33 15.21 -6.43
CA ILE A 664 -1.94 15.91 -5.29
C ILE A 664 -1.18 17.19 -4.96
N ASP A 665 -1.78 18.07 -4.18
CA ASP A 665 -1.11 19.22 -3.58
C ASP A 665 -0.05 18.82 -2.56
N MET A 666 -0.47 18.19 -1.47
CA MET A 666 0.36 17.82 -0.33
C MET A 666 -0.33 16.79 0.57
N PRO A 667 0.42 16.04 1.38
CA PRO A 667 -0.13 15.36 2.55
C PRO A 667 -0.63 16.38 3.57
N ALA A 668 -1.81 16.15 4.12
CA ALA A 668 -2.37 16.95 5.21
C ALA A 668 -2.69 16.05 6.41
N GLY A 669 -2.42 16.53 7.61
CA GLY A 669 -2.76 15.90 8.88
C GLY A 669 -3.71 16.78 9.71
N PRO A 670 -3.89 16.47 11.01
CA PRO A 670 -4.51 17.35 11.99
C PRO A 670 -3.81 18.71 12.01
N SER A 671 -4.61 19.72 12.32
CA SER A 671 -4.18 21.10 12.28
C SER A 671 -3.26 21.46 13.45
N GLU A 672 -2.35 22.40 13.23
CA GLU A 672 -1.29 22.77 14.16
C GLU A 672 -1.12 24.30 14.22
N VAL A 673 -0.82 24.83 15.40
CA VAL A 673 -0.38 26.23 15.56
C VAL A 673 0.77 26.32 16.54
N LEU A 674 1.76 27.16 16.22
CA LEU A 674 2.85 27.53 17.11
C LEU A 674 2.82 29.04 17.34
N VAL A 675 2.69 29.44 18.61
CA VAL A 675 2.74 30.85 19.02
C VAL A 675 4.08 31.15 19.67
N ILE A 676 4.80 32.15 19.17
CA ILE A 676 5.98 32.72 19.83
C ILE A 676 5.56 34.00 20.54
N ALA A 677 5.70 34.03 21.86
CA ALA A 677 5.26 35.14 22.69
C ALA A 677 6.41 35.66 23.59
N ASP A 678 6.55 36.99 23.67
CA ASP A 678 7.42 37.66 24.65
C ASP A 678 6.58 38.40 25.71
N LYS A 679 7.23 39.09 26.66
CA LYS A 679 6.57 39.82 27.76
C LYS A 679 5.63 40.96 27.31
N HIS A 680 5.66 41.33 26.04
CA HIS A 680 4.76 42.34 25.46
C HIS A 680 3.49 41.73 24.89
N ALA A 681 3.43 40.40 24.74
CA ALA A 681 2.23 39.69 24.32
C ALA A 681 1.09 39.84 25.34
N ASN A 682 -0.13 39.96 24.85
CA ASN A 682 -1.31 39.92 25.69
C ASN A 682 -1.66 38.46 26.02
N PRO A 683 -1.68 38.04 27.31
CA PRO A 683 -1.97 36.65 27.66
C PRO A 683 -3.29 36.12 27.11
N ALA A 684 -4.32 36.97 27.03
CA ALA A 684 -5.62 36.59 26.51
C ALA A 684 -5.59 36.30 25.00
N PHE A 685 -4.75 37.02 24.24
CA PHE A 685 -4.59 36.81 22.79
C PHE A 685 -3.78 35.54 22.51
N VAL A 686 -2.69 35.31 23.25
CA VAL A 686 -1.92 34.06 23.15
C VAL A 686 -2.84 32.85 23.42
N ALA A 687 -3.63 32.93 24.50
CA ALA A 687 -4.56 31.87 24.86
C ALA A 687 -5.63 31.65 23.77
N SER A 688 -6.23 32.72 23.25
CA SER A 688 -7.27 32.60 22.21
C SER A 688 -6.73 32.00 20.92
N ASP A 689 -5.51 32.35 20.52
CA ASP A 689 -4.87 31.80 19.31
C ASP A 689 -4.52 30.31 19.47
N LEU A 690 -4.05 29.89 20.65
CA LEU A 690 -3.85 28.47 20.92
C LEU A 690 -5.19 27.71 20.88
N LEU A 691 -6.25 28.29 21.42
CA LEU A 691 -7.56 27.66 21.48
C LEU A 691 -8.27 27.60 20.13
N SER A 692 -8.08 28.59 19.25
CA SER A 692 -8.70 28.61 17.92
C SER A 692 -8.30 27.39 17.10
N GLN A 693 -7.06 26.91 17.23
CA GLN A 693 -6.65 25.67 16.58
C GLN A 693 -7.05 24.43 17.38
N ALA A 694 -6.94 24.46 18.71
CA ALA A 694 -7.24 23.30 19.55
C ALA A 694 -8.70 22.82 19.43
N GLU A 695 -9.64 23.68 19.04
CA GLU A 695 -11.04 23.30 18.84
C GLU A 695 -11.32 22.54 17.53
N HIS A 696 -10.37 22.50 16.59
CA HIS A 696 -10.55 21.78 15.32
C HIS A 696 -10.79 20.29 15.53
N GLY A 697 -10.00 19.65 16.39
CA GLY A 697 -10.13 18.22 16.69
C GLY A 697 -9.21 17.75 17.81
N VAL A 698 -9.54 16.61 18.42
CA VAL A 698 -8.75 16.00 19.51
C VAL A 698 -7.32 15.65 19.11
N ASP A 699 -7.02 15.59 17.82
CA ASP A 699 -5.72 15.27 17.22
C ASP A 699 -4.91 16.51 16.86
N SER A 700 -5.44 17.72 17.05
CA SER A 700 -4.73 18.99 16.83
C SER A 700 -3.65 19.19 17.88
N GLN A 701 -2.52 19.82 17.53
CA GLN A 701 -1.45 20.11 18.48
C GLN A 701 -1.13 21.60 18.48
N VAL A 702 -1.06 22.20 19.67
CA VAL A 702 -0.71 23.61 19.83
C VAL A 702 0.55 23.76 20.66
N VAL A 703 1.41 24.69 20.26
CA VAL A 703 2.72 24.91 20.88
C VAL A 703 2.88 26.38 21.24
N LEU A 704 3.25 26.66 22.48
CA LEU A 704 3.65 27.99 22.91
C LEU A 704 5.16 28.02 23.12
N ILE A 705 5.88 28.91 22.46
CA ILE A 705 7.27 29.25 22.79
C ILE A 705 7.29 30.61 23.49
N ALA A 706 7.53 30.58 24.80
CA ALA A 706 7.55 31.74 25.68
C ALA A 706 8.99 32.25 25.87
N ILE A 707 9.27 33.46 25.41
CA ILE A 707 10.59 34.11 25.48
C ILE A 707 10.72 34.88 26.80
N ASP A 708 11.60 34.41 27.68
CA ASP A 708 11.98 35.07 28.94
C ASP A 708 10.77 35.51 29.80
N LEU A 709 9.71 34.70 29.81
CA LEU A 709 8.52 34.95 30.63
C LEU A 709 8.71 34.47 32.06
N SER A 710 8.33 35.32 33.02
CA SER A 710 8.28 34.98 34.44
C SER A 710 7.13 34.02 34.75
N GLU A 711 7.18 33.37 35.92
CA GLU A 711 6.09 32.51 36.41
C GLU A 711 4.73 33.23 36.48
N LYS A 712 4.74 34.54 36.77
CA LYS A 712 3.50 35.34 36.80
C LYS A 712 2.91 35.53 35.40
N GLU A 713 3.74 35.78 34.41
CA GLU A 713 3.31 35.97 33.02
C GLU A 713 2.84 34.64 32.40
N LEU A 714 3.56 33.55 32.66
CA LEU A 714 3.16 32.21 32.24
C LEU A 714 1.84 31.77 32.89
N ALA A 715 1.66 32.01 34.19
CA ALA A 715 0.42 31.71 34.89
C ALA A 715 -0.77 32.50 34.34
N ALA A 716 -0.57 33.76 33.92
CA ALA A 716 -1.62 34.56 33.31
C ALA A 716 -2.08 33.97 31.97
N ILE A 717 -1.17 33.44 31.14
CA ILE A 717 -1.52 32.75 29.89
C ILE A 717 -2.30 31.46 30.19
N GLU A 718 -1.85 30.68 31.17
CA GLU A 718 -2.51 29.44 31.56
C GLU A 718 -3.90 29.68 32.17
N ASP A 719 -4.09 30.78 32.91
CA ASP A 719 -5.39 31.19 33.45
C ASP A 719 -6.36 31.54 32.32
N GLU A 720 -5.91 32.35 31.35
CA GLU A 720 -6.72 32.69 30.18
C GLU A 720 -7.06 31.46 29.34
N LEU A 721 -6.08 30.58 29.07
CA LEU A 721 -6.30 29.33 28.34
C LEU A 721 -7.37 28.49 29.02
N HIS A 722 -7.31 28.34 30.34
CA HIS A 722 -8.32 27.59 31.08
C HIS A 722 -9.71 28.24 31.01
N ASN A 723 -9.79 29.54 31.33
CA ASN A 723 -11.05 30.26 31.43
C ASN A 723 -11.78 30.31 30.08
N GLN A 724 -11.03 30.59 29.01
CA GLN A 724 -11.59 30.63 27.65
C GLN A 724 -11.97 29.24 27.16
N ALA A 725 -11.14 28.21 27.38
CA ALA A 725 -11.47 26.83 26.99
C ALA A 725 -12.78 26.35 27.64
N MET A 726 -12.99 26.66 28.92
CA MET A 726 -14.21 26.29 29.65
C MET A 726 -15.48 27.00 29.13
N ALA A 727 -15.33 28.13 28.43
CA ALA A 727 -16.43 28.85 27.80
C ALA A 727 -16.78 28.31 26.39
N LEU A 728 -15.93 27.47 25.80
CA LEU A 728 -16.13 26.96 24.44
C LEU A 728 -17.16 25.83 24.40
N PRO A 729 -18.12 25.85 23.44
CA PRO A 729 -19.05 24.74 23.23
C PRO A 729 -18.36 23.39 22.93
N ARG A 730 -17.14 23.44 22.37
CA ARG A 730 -16.33 22.28 21.95
C ARG A 730 -15.20 21.95 22.93
N VAL A 731 -15.34 22.29 24.21
CA VAL A 731 -14.30 22.12 25.25
C VAL A 731 -13.74 20.68 25.33
N ASP A 732 -14.51 19.65 25.03
CA ASP A 732 -14.04 18.27 25.06
C ASP A 732 -13.02 17.96 23.96
N LEU A 733 -13.12 18.60 22.79
CA LEU A 733 -12.09 18.49 21.75
C LEU A 733 -10.81 19.20 22.17
N VAL A 734 -10.96 20.40 22.74
CA VAL A 734 -9.85 21.18 23.28
C VAL A 734 -9.09 20.40 24.35
N ARG A 735 -9.80 19.71 25.26
CA ARG A 735 -9.16 18.85 26.27
C ARG A 735 -8.29 17.78 25.65
N GLY A 736 -8.76 17.11 24.59
CA GLY A 736 -7.99 16.12 23.85
C GLY A 736 -6.75 16.74 23.18
N ALA A 737 -6.91 17.87 22.48
CA ALA A 737 -5.80 18.57 21.83
C ALA A 737 -4.73 19.05 22.82
N ILE A 738 -5.15 19.56 23.98
CA ILE A 738 -4.24 20.09 25.00
C ILE A 738 -3.39 18.99 25.66
N GLU A 739 -3.85 17.73 25.68
CA GLU A 739 -3.13 16.60 26.30
C GLU A 739 -1.71 16.39 25.73
N HIS A 740 -1.52 16.64 24.43
CA HIS A 740 -0.24 16.57 23.72
C HIS A 740 0.29 17.95 23.29
N SER A 741 -0.24 19.03 23.86
CA SER A 741 0.22 20.40 23.60
C SER A 741 1.20 20.87 24.66
N VAL A 742 2.18 21.70 24.27
CA VAL A 742 3.32 22.04 25.13
C VAL A 742 3.70 23.53 25.12
N THR A 743 4.15 24.01 26.27
CA THR A 743 4.76 25.33 26.45
C THR A 743 6.27 25.15 26.64
N LEU A 744 7.07 25.79 25.79
CA LEU A 744 8.53 25.83 25.88
C LEU A 744 8.97 27.22 26.33
N VAL A 745 9.68 27.30 27.45
CA VAL A 745 10.30 28.54 27.93
C VAL A 745 11.74 28.60 27.40
N VAL A 746 12.06 29.68 26.69
CA VAL A 746 13.36 29.91 26.04
C VAL A 746 13.93 31.26 26.44
N LYS A 747 15.25 31.44 26.28
CA LYS A 747 15.90 32.67 26.76
C LYS A 747 15.73 33.87 25.83
N ASP A 748 15.65 33.63 24.52
CA ASP A 748 15.68 34.67 23.50
C ASP A 748 14.98 34.23 22.21
N ILE A 749 14.78 35.21 21.32
CA ILE A 749 14.14 35.00 20.01
C ILE A 749 14.93 34.03 19.12
N LYS A 750 16.25 33.93 19.29
CA LYS A 750 17.09 33.07 18.46
C LYS A 750 16.82 31.61 18.77
N GLU A 751 16.71 31.26 20.04
CA GLU A 751 16.30 29.92 20.46
C GLU A 751 14.86 29.62 20.04
N ALA A 752 13.95 30.59 20.17
CA ALA A 752 12.56 30.44 19.74
C ALA A 752 12.46 30.10 18.24
N MET A 753 13.16 30.86 17.39
CA MET A 753 13.19 30.65 15.94
C MET A 753 13.84 29.32 15.56
N ALA A 754 14.92 28.92 16.25
CA ALA A 754 15.56 27.62 15.99
C ALA A 754 14.60 26.46 16.25
N LEU A 755 13.87 26.49 17.37
CA LEU A 755 12.88 25.46 17.72
C LEU A 755 11.66 25.50 16.78
N SER A 756 11.13 26.68 16.47
CA SER A 756 10.02 26.82 15.52
C SER A 756 10.39 26.28 14.13
N ASN A 757 11.58 26.63 13.63
CA ASN A 757 12.06 26.15 12.33
C ASN A 757 12.30 24.64 12.30
N ASP A 758 12.76 24.04 13.41
CA ASP A 758 12.90 22.58 13.48
C ASP A 758 11.54 21.88 13.60
N TYR A 759 10.59 22.46 14.36
CA TYR A 759 9.23 21.94 14.46
C TYR A 759 8.48 22.04 13.12
N ALA A 760 8.70 23.12 12.36
CA ALA A 760 8.08 23.44 11.08
C ALA A 760 6.55 23.41 11.15
N PRO A 761 5.93 24.38 11.86
CA PRO A 761 4.49 24.40 12.10
C PRO A 761 3.70 24.67 10.81
N GLU A 762 2.44 24.23 10.80
CA GLU A 762 1.45 24.64 9.81
C GLU A 762 1.23 26.17 9.89
N HIS A 763 0.88 26.66 11.08
CA HIS A 763 0.67 28.08 11.38
C HIS A 763 1.69 28.58 12.42
N LEU A 764 2.33 29.71 12.13
CA LEU A 764 3.24 30.39 13.05
C LEU A 764 2.70 31.78 13.40
N ILE A 765 2.48 32.05 14.68
CA ILE A 765 2.03 33.37 15.16
C ILE A 765 3.15 34.04 15.96
N LEU A 766 3.49 35.27 15.59
CA LEU A 766 4.55 36.07 16.21
C LEU A 766 3.95 37.18 17.08
N GLN A 767 3.72 36.89 18.35
CA GLN A 767 3.29 37.87 19.36
C GLN A 767 4.49 38.41 20.14
N VAL A 768 5.36 39.15 19.45
CA VAL A 768 6.56 39.78 20.04
C VAL A 768 6.61 41.27 19.70
N LYS A 769 7.34 42.06 20.49
CA LYS A 769 7.37 43.53 20.36
C LYS A 769 7.71 44.05 18.95
N ASP A 770 8.65 43.39 18.26
CA ASP A 770 9.05 43.70 16.88
C ASP A 770 8.85 42.47 15.98
N ALA A 771 7.60 42.03 15.85
CA ALA A 771 7.25 40.83 15.09
C ALA A 771 7.69 40.93 13.62
N GLN A 772 7.61 42.11 13.00
CA GLN A 772 8.03 42.31 11.61
C GLN A 772 9.54 42.12 11.44
N GLY A 773 10.35 42.62 12.37
CA GLY A 773 11.81 42.53 12.33
C GLY A 773 12.38 41.12 12.44
N VAL A 774 11.55 40.13 12.80
CA VAL A 774 12.00 38.73 12.98
C VAL A 774 11.49 37.77 11.90
N VAL A 775 10.70 38.24 10.94
CA VAL A 775 10.12 37.41 9.86
C VAL A 775 11.20 36.74 9.00
N ASP A 776 12.30 37.44 8.70
CA ASP A 776 13.41 36.90 7.89
C ASP A 776 14.13 35.70 8.56
N GLN A 777 13.89 35.47 9.85
CA GLN A 777 14.41 34.32 10.58
C GLN A 777 13.56 33.07 10.42
N VAL A 778 12.33 33.19 9.89
CA VAL A 778 11.45 32.06 9.61
C VAL A 778 11.97 31.31 8.38
N GLN A 779 12.33 30.05 8.58
CA GLN A 779 12.79 29.15 7.51
C GLN A 779 11.70 28.15 7.13
N ASN A 780 10.95 27.62 8.11
CA ASN A 780 9.92 26.60 7.88
C ASN A 780 8.63 26.96 8.64
N ALA A 781 7.59 27.36 7.90
CA ALA A 781 6.22 27.51 8.38
C ALA A 781 5.27 27.45 7.18
N GLY A 782 4.05 26.95 7.35
CA GLY A 782 3.04 26.97 6.28
C GLY A 782 2.53 28.39 6.00
N SER A 783 2.11 29.09 7.05
CA SER A 783 1.70 30.50 7.03
C SER A 783 2.17 31.21 8.30
N VAL A 784 2.45 32.52 8.21
CA VAL A 784 2.98 33.33 9.31
C VAL A 784 2.07 34.52 9.58
N PHE A 785 1.72 34.70 10.85
CA PHE A 785 0.89 35.79 11.35
C PHE A 785 1.72 36.72 12.22
N ILE A 786 1.72 38.01 11.88
CA ILE A 786 2.71 38.97 12.36
C ILE A 786 2.04 39.99 13.28
N GLY A 787 2.42 39.99 14.55
CA GLY A 787 1.98 40.97 15.55
C GLY A 787 0.64 40.65 16.21
N GLU A 788 0.29 41.47 17.21
CA GLU A 788 -0.83 41.23 18.14
C GLU A 788 -2.24 41.28 17.50
N TRP A 789 -2.39 41.90 16.34
CA TRP A 789 -3.68 42.12 15.67
C TRP A 789 -3.98 41.10 14.57
N THR A 790 -3.14 40.08 14.44
CA THR A 790 -3.16 39.13 13.33
C THR A 790 -3.41 37.72 13.86
N PRO A 791 -4.62 37.39 14.37
CA PRO A 791 -4.92 36.03 14.79
C PRO A 791 -4.97 35.08 13.59
N GLU A 792 -4.74 33.78 13.80
CA GLU A 792 -4.82 32.78 12.72
C GLU A 792 -6.15 32.83 11.97
N SER A 793 -7.23 33.10 12.69
CA SER A 793 -8.58 33.18 12.14
C SER A 793 -8.71 34.16 10.97
N VAL A 794 -7.98 35.29 10.94
CA VAL A 794 -8.08 36.16 9.75
C VAL A 794 -7.51 35.49 8.51
N GLY A 795 -6.46 34.66 8.63
CA GLY A 795 -5.91 33.86 7.53
C GLY A 795 -6.82 32.72 7.09
N ASP A 796 -7.46 32.05 8.05
CA ASP A 796 -8.38 30.95 7.77
C ASP A 796 -9.58 31.35 6.93
N TYR A 797 -9.99 32.62 7.02
CA TYR A 797 -11.23 33.09 6.43
C TYR A 797 -11.05 34.14 5.34
N SER A 798 -10.31 35.24 5.58
CA SER A 798 -10.56 36.47 4.81
C SER A 798 -9.35 37.35 4.48
N ALA A 799 -8.18 37.19 5.11
CA ALA A 799 -7.01 38.02 4.84
C ALA A 799 -6.48 37.85 3.40
N GLY A 800 -6.75 36.70 2.78
CA GLY A 800 -6.44 36.37 1.39
C GLY A 800 -5.33 35.34 1.23
N VAL A 801 -4.53 35.10 2.26
CA VAL A 801 -3.60 33.95 2.34
C VAL A 801 -4.39 32.64 2.36
N ASN A 802 -3.74 31.53 2.03
CA ASN A 802 -4.39 30.23 1.89
C ASN A 802 -4.21 29.39 3.16
N HIS A 803 -5.30 28.79 3.65
CA HIS A 803 -5.28 27.94 4.85
C HIS A 803 -5.11 26.44 4.57
N SER A 804 -5.03 26.02 3.30
CA SER A 804 -4.71 24.64 2.95
C SER A 804 -3.20 24.49 2.99
N LEU A 805 -2.69 24.15 4.17
CA LEU A 805 -1.27 24.20 4.51
C LEU A 805 -0.70 22.82 4.85
N PRO A 806 0.63 22.65 4.74
CA PRO A 806 1.28 21.40 5.10
C PRO A 806 1.43 21.28 6.62
N THR A 807 0.94 20.19 7.19
CA THR A 807 1.11 19.85 8.61
C THR A 807 2.20 18.80 8.80
N TYR A 808 2.40 18.22 9.99
CA TYR A 808 3.33 17.09 10.18
C TYR A 808 4.80 17.38 9.87
N GLY A 809 5.19 18.65 9.93
CA GLY A 809 6.52 19.10 9.54
C GLY A 809 6.73 19.10 8.03
N TYR A 810 5.69 18.83 7.21
CA TYR A 810 5.77 18.93 5.76
C TYR A 810 6.07 20.36 5.29
N ALA A 811 5.87 21.38 6.14
CA ALA A 811 6.32 22.75 5.88
C ALA A 811 7.84 22.87 5.63
N LYS A 812 8.66 21.85 5.95
CA LYS A 812 10.08 21.80 5.55
C LYS A 812 10.30 21.59 4.05
N GLN A 813 9.29 21.11 3.30
CA GLN A 813 9.44 20.79 1.87
C GLN A 813 8.21 21.08 1.00
N TYR A 814 7.06 21.41 1.59
CA TYR A 814 5.84 21.82 0.91
C TYR A 814 5.51 23.28 1.24
N SER A 815 4.91 23.96 0.28
CA SER A 815 4.24 25.24 0.52
C SER A 815 2.74 25.01 0.70
N GLY A 816 2.05 25.96 1.34
CA GLY A 816 0.61 26.08 1.27
C GLY A 816 0.09 26.13 -0.16
N VAL A 817 -1.20 25.80 -0.35
CA VAL A 817 -1.87 25.96 -1.64
C VAL A 817 -1.73 27.40 -2.11
N ASN A 818 -1.31 27.59 -3.35
CA ASN A 818 -1.09 28.89 -3.97
C ASN A 818 -1.38 28.79 -5.48
N LEU A 819 -1.20 29.88 -6.24
CA LEU A 819 -1.46 29.87 -7.68
C LEU A 819 -0.59 28.84 -8.43
N GLY A 820 0.65 28.65 -7.99
CA GLY A 820 1.57 27.63 -8.49
C GLY A 820 1.03 26.20 -8.34
N SER A 821 0.23 25.93 -7.31
CA SER A 821 -0.39 24.62 -7.10
C SER A 821 -1.31 24.19 -8.25
N PHE A 822 -1.84 25.15 -9.01
CA PHE A 822 -2.78 24.96 -10.12
C PHE A 822 -2.15 25.14 -11.50
N THR A 823 -0.82 25.31 -11.58
CA THR A 823 -0.15 25.58 -12.85
C THR A 823 1.06 24.67 -13.08
N LYS A 824 1.54 24.65 -14.32
CA LYS A 824 2.74 23.97 -14.78
C LYS A 824 3.65 25.01 -15.41
N HIS A 825 4.93 24.95 -15.10
CA HIS A 825 5.97 25.73 -15.77
C HIS A 825 6.61 24.89 -16.87
N ILE A 826 6.36 25.25 -18.13
CA ILE A 826 6.89 24.56 -19.30
C ILE A 826 8.12 25.31 -19.80
N THR A 827 9.21 24.59 -20.04
CA THR A 827 10.42 25.16 -20.65
C THR A 827 10.43 24.97 -22.17
N SER A 828 11.04 25.91 -22.88
CA SER A 828 11.34 25.78 -24.30
C SER A 828 12.71 26.36 -24.59
N SER A 829 13.36 25.84 -25.64
CA SER A 829 14.59 26.41 -26.18
C SER A 829 14.41 26.67 -27.67
N ASN A 830 14.92 27.81 -28.13
CA ASN A 830 14.94 28.18 -29.54
C ASN A 830 16.39 28.50 -29.92
N LEU A 831 16.90 27.80 -30.92
CA LEU A 831 18.27 27.95 -31.40
C LEU A 831 18.25 28.46 -32.84
N THR A 832 19.06 29.49 -33.09
CA THR A 832 19.46 29.84 -34.44
C THR A 832 20.48 28.84 -34.99
N ALA A 833 20.75 28.87 -36.30
CA ALA A 833 21.83 28.11 -36.92
C ALA A 833 23.18 28.35 -36.22
N GLN A 834 23.50 29.62 -35.94
CA GLN A 834 24.72 30.00 -35.22
C GLN A 834 24.72 29.47 -33.78
N GLY A 835 23.59 29.55 -33.07
CA GLY A 835 23.46 28.97 -31.74
C GLY A 835 23.74 27.47 -31.71
N LEU A 836 23.22 26.72 -32.69
CA LEU A 836 23.51 25.28 -32.81
C LEU A 836 24.98 25.01 -33.12
N ARG A 837 25.62 25.82 -33.98
CA ARG A 837 27.07 25.73 -34.23
C ARG A 837 27.89 25.99 -32.95
N ASN A 838 27.46 26.96 -32.14
CA ASN A 838 28.15 27.33 -30.91
C ASN A 838 28.14 26.19 -29.87
N VAL A 839 27.01 25.50 -29.69
CA VAL A 839 26.86 24.46 -28.65
C VAL A 839 27.07 23.03 -29.17
N GLY A 840 26.98 22.81 -30.48
CA GLY A 840 26.84 21.49 -31.06
C GLY A 840 28.02 20.54 -30.80
N SER A 841 29.25 21.06 -30.77
CA SER A 841 30.44 20.26 -30.45
C SER A 841 30.39 19.71 -29.02
N ALA A 842 29.97 20.55 -28.05
CA ALA A 842 29.82 20.14 -26.67
C ALA A 842 28.73 19.07 -26.52
N VAL A 843 27.55 19.26 -27.14
CA VAL A 843 26.46 18.28 -27.11
C VAL A 843 26.88 16.95 -27.73
N MET A 844 27.53 16.97 -28.90
CA MET A 844 27.99 15.74 -29.55
C MET A 844 29.04 15.00 -28.72
N GLN A 845 29.95 15.73 -28.05
CA GLN A 845 30.97 15.12 -27.21
C GLN A 845 30.36 14.50 -25.94
N LEU A 846 29.42 15.19 -25.28
CA LEU A 846 28.71 14.65 -24.12
C LEU A 846 27.87 13.42 -24.50
N ALA A 847 27.10 13.50 -25.59
CA ALA A 847 26.32 12.36 -26.09
C ALA A 847 27.21 11.15 -26.47
N LYS A 848 28.43 11.39 -26.95
CA LYS A 848 29.43 10.33 -27.19
C LYS A 848 29.92 9.69 -25.89
N VAL A 849 30.20 10.49 -24.86
CA VAL A 849 30.64 9.99 -23.53
C VAL A 849 29.54 9.18 -22.86
N GLU A 850 28.28 9.57 -23.04
CA GLU A 850 27.10 8.84 -22.54
C GLU A 850 26.69 7.66 -23.44
N GLU A 851 27.40 7.43 -24.55
CA GLU A 851 27.12 6.38 -25.54
C GLU A 851 25.72 6.49 -26.19
N LEU A 852 25.17 7.70 -26.25
CA LEU A 852 23.85 8.01 -26.83
C LEU A 852 23.97 8.48 -28.29
N GLU A 853 24.32 7.56 -29.19
CA GLU A 853 24.67 7.88 -30.57
C GLU A 853 23.54 8.58 -31.36
N ALA A 854 22.28 8.24 -31.11
CA ALA A 854 21.14 8.91 -31.75
C ALA A 854 21.07 10.41 -31.39
N HIS A 855 21.36 10.77 -30.14
CA HIS A 855 21.42 12.17 -29.69
C HIS A 855 22.57 12.91 -30.38
N ARG A 856 23.74 12.29 -30.46
CA ARG A 856 24.91 12.83 -31.18
C ARG A 856 24.58 13.11 -32.64
N ARG A 857 24.01 12.12 -33.34
CA ARG A 857 23.67 12.21 -34.77
C ARG A 857 22.61 13.26 -35.07
N ALA A 858 21.67 13.50 -34.15
CA ALA A 858 20.66 14.54 -34.31
C ALA A 858 21.29 15.94 -34.48
N VAL A 859 22.42 16.22 -33.80
CA VAL A 859 23.18 17.46 -33.95
C VAL A 859 24.08 17.40 -35.19
N GLU A 860 24.82 16.30 -35.36
CA GLU A 860 25.78 16.10 -36.47
C GLU A 860 25.13 16.32 -37.84
N ILE A 861 23.95 15.74 -38.07
CA ILE A 861 23.24 15.84 -39.34
C ILE A 861 22.85 17.29 -39.65
N ARG A 862 22.44 18.07 -38.64
CA ARG A 862 22.07 19.48 -38.81
C ARG A 862 23.29 20.33 -39.12
N ILE A 863 24.42 20.09 -38.45
CA ILE A 863 25.69 20.78 -38.76
C ILE A 863 26.12 20.45 -40.19
N LYS A 864 26.15 19.16 -40.55
CA LYS A 864 26.49 18.73 -41.90
C LYS A 864 25.58 19.37 -42.96
N TYR A 865 24.28 19.42 -42.71
CA TYR A 865 23.33 20.08 -43.61
C TYR A 865 23.65 21.58 -43.78
N MET A 866 23.95 22.30 -42.69
CA MET A 866 24.34 23.70 -42.76
C MET A 866 25.65 23.89 -43.53
N ASP A 867 26.62 22.99 -43.36
CA ASP A 867 27.90 23.02 -44.08
C ASP A 867 27.73 22.78 -45.58
N GLU A 868 26.90 21.79 -45.96
CA GLU A 868 26.60 21.46 -47.36
C GLU A 868 25.83 22.58 -48.07
N ASN A 869 24.95 23.29 -47.35
CA ASN A 869 24.11 24.35 -47.91
C ASN A 869 24.65 25.77 -47.66
N LYS A 870 25.82 25.91 -47.03
CA LYS A 870 26.48 27.20 -46.69
C LYS A 870 25.58 28.14 -45.87
N ILE A 871 24.86 27.58 -44.90
CA ILE A 871 24.00 28.29 -43.93
C ILE A 871 24.81 28.76 -42.73
#